data_AF-A0A6I6F1X2-F1
#
_entry.id   AF-A0A6I6F1X2-F1
#
_cell.length_a   1.000
_cell.length_b   1.000
_cell.length_c   1.000
_cell.angle_alpha   90.00
_cell.angle_beta   90.00
_cell.angle_gamma   90.00
#
_symmetry.space_group_name_H-M   'P 1'
#
loop_
_entity.id
_entity.type
_entity.pdbx_description
1 polymer ?
#
loop_
_entity_poly.entity_id
_entity_poly.type
_entity_poly.pdbx_seq_one_letter_code
_entity_poly.pdbx_strand_id
1 'polypeptide(L)'
;MSVPRVSAYLRLPPDDRESSPWTGFTRAHWEAAADGLVRAAWRWATPGGALLDLPGRPSRSGVRSDGLEGYARTFLAAAFRVAGAGGADPYGLLGRYADGLAAGTRAPGREDTESWPLILDHHVRGQPMVESASVALGLRLTRPWLWDRLDDGVRDRVEEWLRGALGHLPAPNNWYLFPLTVAGFLESVGRGDAGTRRAVERGLELLEGWYRGDGWYTDGDGRAFDHYNGWALHLYPVLHAHLGGDAALLGVYGPRLREHLEGLSLLFGGDGAPVHFGRSLTYRFAAGAAVGLGAVTGHSPLAPGVSRRLLSGCLRYFLERGAVDARDGLLTPGWHGPHEASLQAYSGPASPYWASKAFVALLAPAADPLWTAREAAAPVEDGGDRVLALPAPGLLVQTTGADGVARLHNHGSDHVHPSQGDTAGAHDVLYGRFAYSTRTGPTSAANPADNLLSVEVGGVASVRCRIRPLGAGHGDGWGWAASWHRPVFASGPPMVPGLCASSVTVARGRYELRAHRVVGLPRGARVRLSGWATGPDEPLVSQLRGLYGWEVPDAEEVRAPQGTAFTRWAVLPRLSTAPSGGGTAVLVALASLTAGPDAAPLAGVAEVVRGSAERADGEVVEVRWAADGSVTRIAFTAGACAPGVSVTHAP
;
A
#
# COMPACT_ATOMS: atom_id res chain seq x y z
N MET A 1 19.13 14.38 -11.54
CA MET A 1 19.98 13.97 -12.67
C MET A 1 20.70 12.65 -12.33
N SER A 2 20.14 11.49 -12.70
CA SER A 2 20.83 10.17 -12.68
C SER A 2 20.25 9.12 -13.66
N VAL A 3 19.28 9.49 -14.50
CA VAL A 3 18.56 8.58 -15.44
C VAL A 3 19.45 7.82 -16.46
N PRO A 4 20.57 8.37 -17.00
CA PRO A 4 21.29 7.70 -18.10
C PRO A 4 21.90 6.34 -17.75
N ARG A 5 22.31 6.11 -16.48
CA ARG A 5 22.99 4.87 -16.09
C ARG A 5 22.02 3.71 -15.88
N VAL A 6 20.84 3.95 -15.30
CA VAL A 6 19.84 2.91 -15.04
C VAL A 6 19.27 2.36 -16.35
N SER A 7 18.97 3.24 -17.31
CA SER A 7 18.51 2.83 -18.65
C SER A 7 19.51 1.89 -19.34
N ALA A 8 20.81 2.14 -19.20
CA ALA A 8 21.85 1.26 -19.76
C ALA A 8 21.94 -0.11 -19.07
N TYR A 9 21.75 -0.19 -17.74
CA TYR A 9 21.72 -1.47 -17.02
C TYR A 9 20.53 -2.33 -17.42
N LEU A 10 19.34 -1.72 -17.45
CA LEU A 10 18.10 -2.40 -17.79
C LEU A 10 17.95 -2.62 -19.30
N ARG A 11 18.74 -1.92 -20.12
CA ARG A 11 18.63 -1.90 -21.59
C ARG A 11 17.23 -1.50 -22.05
N LEU A 12 16.68 -0.45 -21.42
CA LEU A 12 15.37 0.07 -21.82
C LEU A 12 15.45 0.59 -23.27
N PRO A 13 14.46 0.26 -24.13
CA PRO A 13 14.39 0.86 -25.45
C PRO A 13 14.05 2.36 -25.36
N PRO A 14 14.14 3.11 -26.47
CA PRO A 14 13.66 4.49 -26.51
C PRO A 14 12.15 4.59 -26.22
N ASP A 15 11.74 5.71 -25.62
CA ASP A 15 10.33 6.04 -25.40
C ASP A 15 9.54 5.99 -26.73
N ASP A 16 8.40 5.30 -26.74
CA ASP A 16 7.41 5.34 -27.82
C ASP A 16 6.26 6.26 -27.40
N ARG A 17 6.31 7.51 -27.86
CA ARG A 17 5.30 8.53 -27.56
C ARG A 17 4.10 8.50 -28.51
N GLU A 18 4.14 7.69 -29.56
CA GLU A 18 3.01 7.51 -30.47
C GLU A 18 1.94 6.63 -29.81
N SER A 19 2.35 5.42 -29.39
CA SER A 19 1.49 4.48 -28.70
C SER A 19 1.32 4.83 -27.22
N SER A 20 2.38 5.29 -26.55
CA SER A 20 2.37 5.64 -25.12
C SER A 20 2.66 7.13 -24.90
N PRO A 21 1.73 8.04 -25.24
CA PRO A 21 1.95 9.48 -25.16
C PRO A 21 2.36 9.98 -23.77
N TRP A 22 1.90 9.32 -22.70
CA TRP A 22 2.15 9.79 -21.32
C TRP A 22 3.46 9.25 -20.77
N THR A 23 3.70 7.95 -20.93
CA THR A 23 4.81 7.28 -20.26
C THR A 23 5.95 6.92 -21.20
N GLY A 24 5.72 6.85 -22.52
CA GLY A 24 6.66 6.29 -23.49
C GLY A 24 6.89 4.77 -23.36
N PHE A 25 6.36 4.12 -22.33
CA PHE A 25 6.64 2.73 -22.03
C PHE A 25 5.67 1.79 -22.74
N THR A 26 6.25 0.76 -23.33
CA THR A 26 5.59 -0.32 -24.07
C THR A 26 5.90 -1.67 -23.43
N ARG A 27 5.34 -2.76 -23.96
CA ARG A 27 5.69 -4.12 -23.51
C ARG A 27 7.21 -4.36 -23.50
N ALA A 28 7.94 -3.85 -24.49
CA ALA A 28 9.39 -4.01 -24.58
C ALA A 28 10.13 -3.36 -23.39
N HIS A 29 9.62 -2.25 -22.84
CA HIS A 29 10.18 -1.64 -21.63
C HIS A 29 9.96 -2.53 -20.40
N TRP A 30 8.79 -3.15 -20.30
CA TRP A 30 8.46 -4.08 -19.22
C TRP A 30 9.31 -5.35 -19.29
N GLU A 31 9.49 -5.91 -20.48
CA GLU A 31 10.40 -7.04 -20.72
C GLU A 31 11.85 -6.70 -20.34
N ALA A 32 12.36 -5.55 -20.81
CA ALA A 32 13.70 -5.08 -20.48
C ALA A 32 13.89 -4.84 -18.97
N ALA A 33 12.89 -4.26 -18.29
CA ALA A 33 12.92 -4.07 -16.84
C ALA A 33 12.98 -5.41 -16.10
N ALA A 34 12.12 -6.37 -16.44
CA ALA A 34 12.14 -7.72 -15.84
C ALA A 34 13.50 -8.40 -16.07
N ASP A 35 13.97 -8.42 -17.32
CA ASP A 35 15.22 -9.07 -17.71
C ASP A 35 16.43 -8.43 -17.02
N GLY A 36 16.49 -7.10 -16.98
CA GLY A 36 17.57 -6.35 -16.35
C GLY A 36 17.67 -6.58 -14.84
N LEU A 37 16.52 -6.51 -14.15
CA LEU A 37 16.45 -6.70 -12.70
C LEU A 37 16.83 -8.12 -12.28
N VAL A 38 16.34 -9.13 -13.00
CA VAL A 38 16.67 -10.54 -12.73
C VAL A 38 18.15 -10.80 -13.01
N ARG A 39 18.67 -10.35 -14.16
CA ARG A 39 20.09 -10.52 -14.49
C ARG A 39 21.03 -9.83 -13.49
N ALA A 40 20.63 -8.68 -12.95
CA ALA A 40 21.40 -8.01 -11.92
C ALA A 40 21.51 -8.84 -10.64
N ALA A 41 20.38 -9.41 -10.19
CA ALA A 41 20.33 -10.28 -9.00
C ALA A 41 21.16 -11.57 -9.17
N TRP A 42 21.12 -12.19 -10.36
CA TRP A 42 21.86 -13.42 -10.64
C TRP A 42 23.39 -13.29 -10.55
N ARG A 43 23.96 -12.08 -10.49
CA ARG A 43 25.39 -11.89 -10.22
C ARG A 43 25.78 -12.25 -8.78
N TRP A 44 24.81 -12.38 -7.90
CA TRP A 44 24.96 -12.69 -6.48
C TRP A 44 24.51 -14.11 -6.14
N ALA A 45 24.38 -14.96 -7.16
CA ALA A 45 24.03 -16.35 -6.97
C ALA A 45 25.15 -17.12 -6.27
N THR A 46 24.76 -18.05 -5.39
CA THR A 46 25.66 -19.06 -4.88
C THR A 46 26.17 -19.97 -6.02
N PRO A 47 27.29 -20.71 -5.84
CA PRO A 47 27.85 -21.56 -6.91
C PRO A 47 26.85 -22.52 -7.58
N GLY A 48 25.92 -23.09 -6.81
CA GLY A 48 24.84 -23.96 -7.29
C GLY A 48 23.56 -23.21 -7.68
N GLY A 49 23.52 -21.89 -7.51
CA GLY A 49 22.37 -21.05 -7.85
C GLY A 49 21.17 -21.19 -6.92
N ALA A 50 21.32 -21.84 -5.76
CA ALA A 50 20.21 -22.09 -4.84
C ALA A 50 19.77 -20.84 -4.07
N LEU A 51 20.69 -19.92 -3.78
CA LEU A 51 20.41 -18.68 -3.06
C LEU A 51 20.97 -17.49 -3.87
N LEU A 52 20.33 -16.32 -3.76
CA LEU A 52 20.86 -15.06 -4.28
C LEU A 52 21.18 -14.12 -3.11
N ASP A 53 22.46 -14.07 -2.71
CA ASP A 53 22.94 -13.34 -1.54
C ASP A 53 23.20 -11.87 -1.87
N LEU A 54 22.10 -11.11 -2.04
CA LEU A 54 22.16 -9.69 -2.36
C LEU A 54 22.81 -8.89 -1.21
N PRO A 55 23.60 -7.84 -1.52
CA PRO A 55 24.30 -7.05 -0.50
C PRO A 55 23.32 -6.19 0.31
N GLY A 56 23.51 -6.11 1.62
CA GLY A 56 22.76 -5.20 2.49
C GLY A 56 22.57 -5.71 3.92
N ARG A 57 21.77 -4.99 4.69
CA ARG A 57 21.38 -5.38 6.06
C ARG A 57 20.49 -6.63 6.01
N PRO A 58 20.82 -7.72 6.73
CA PRO A 58 19.94 -8.88 6.81
C PRO A 58 18.59 -8.55 7.45
N SER A 59 17.56 -9.31 7.09
CA SER A 59 16.28 -9.30 7.80
C SER A 59 16.39 -10.03 9.14
N ARG A 60 15.35 -9.93 9.98
CA ARG A 60 15.23 -10.74 11.19
C ARG A 60 15.25 -12.26 10.94
N SER A 61 14.96 -12.71 9.71
CA SER A 61 14.95 -14.13 9.32
C SER A 61 16.35 -14.65 8.99
N GLY A 62 17.34 -13.76 8.87
CA GLY A 62 18.74 -14.09 8.66
C GLY A 62 19.13 -14.31 7.20
N VAL A 63 20.44 -14.22 6.94
CA VAL A 63 21.05 -14.18 5.60
C VAL A 63 20.59 -15.32 4.70
N ARG A 64 20.49 -16.54 5.22
CA ARG A 64 20.07 -17.69 4.43
C ARG A 64 18.62 -17.58 3.93
N SER A 65 17.73 -17.09 4.79
CA SER A 65 16.33 -16.83 4.39
C SER A 65 16.29 -15.71 3.36
N ASP A 66 17.12 -14.68 3.53
CA ASP A 66 17.23 -13.56 2.59
C ASP A 66 17.78 -14.00 1.21
N GLY A 67 18.68 -15.00 1.19
CA GLY A 67 19.17 -15.61 -0.04
C GLY A 67 18.10 -16.40 -0.79
N LEU A 68 17.27 -17.19 -0.07
CA LEU A 68 16.10 -17.86 -0.64
C LEU A 68 15.08 -16.83 -1.14
N GLU A 69 14.92 -15.75 -0.39
CA GLU A 69 14.09 -14.61 -0.76
C GLU A 69 14.53 -14.01 -2.10
N GLY A 70 15.83 -13.81 -2.31
CA GLY A 70 16.40 -13.38 -3.57
C GLY A 70 16.09 -14.35 -4.72
N TYR A 71 16.29 -15.64 -4.50
CA TYR A 71 15.96 -16.68 -5.48
C TYR A 71 14.47 -16.63 -5.86
N ALA A 72 13.58 -16.73 -4.88
CA ALA A 72 12.15 -16.92 -5.09
C ALA A 72 11.47 -15.67 -5.70
N ARG A 73 11.84 -14.47 -5.25
CA ARG A 73 11.23 -13.22 -5.71
C ARG A 73 11.70 -12.83 -7.11
N THR A 74 12.94 -13.12 -7.47
CA THR A 74 13.43 -12.93 -8.84
C THR A 74 12.88 -13.99 -9.79
N PHE A 75 12.67 -15.22 -9.29
CA PHE A 75 12.05 -16.28 -10.09
C PHE A 75 10.64 -15.90 -10.54
N LEU A 76 9.86 -15.19 -9.72
CA LEU A 76 8.56 -14.67 -10.15
C LEU A 76 8.65 -13.76 -11.38
N ALA A 77 9.58 -12.80 -11.40
CA ALA A 77 9.75 -11.91 -12.55
C ALA A 77 10.15 -12.71 -13.80
N ALA A 78 11.10 -13.64 -13.67
CA ALA A 78 11.51 -14.52 -14.75
C ALA A 78 10.34 -15.38 -15.26
N ALA A 79 9.54 -15.95 -14.35
CA ALA A 79 8.42 -16.81 -14.69
C ALA A 79 7.33 -16.06 -15.45
N PHE A 80 6.92 -14.87 -15.00
CA PHE A 80 5.97 -14.04 -15.74
C PHE A 80 6.50 -13.65 -17.13
N ARG A 81 7.77 -13.26 -17.20
CA ARG A 81 8.45 -12.85 -18.44
C ARG A 81 8.54 -13.99 -19.47
N VAL A 82 8.88 -15.20 -19.04
CA VAL A 82 9.02 -16.37 -19.92
C VAL A 82 7.65 -16.93 -20.32
N ALA A 83 6.73 -17.05 -19.37
CA ALA A 83 5.37 -17.53 -19.65
C ALA A 83 4.63 -16.60 -20.62
N GLY A 84 4.71 -15.29 -20.40
CA GLY A 84 4.14 -14.27 -21.30
C GLY A 84 4.74 -14.27 -22.71
N ALA A 85 5.95 -14.80 -22.88
CA ALA A 85 6.63 -14.93 -24.16
C ALA A 85 6.53 -16.34 -24.76
N GLY A 86 5.62 -17.18 -24.25
CA GLY A 86 5.40 -18.53 -24.77
C GLY A 86 6.62 -19.45 -24.62
N GLY A 87 7.45 -19.23 -23.60
CA GLY A 87 8.65 -20.03 -23.34
C GLY A 87 9.95 -19.46 -23.89
N ALA A 88 9.90 -18.31 -24.57
CA ALA A 88 11.12 -17.64 -25.00
C ALA A 88 11.91 -17.16 -23.78
N ASP A 89 13.11 -17.72 -23.60
CA ASP A 89 14.05 -17.40 -22.52
C ASP A 89 15.38 -16.92 -23.13
N PRO A 90 15.47 -15.66 -23.56
CA PRO A 90 16.60 -15.14 -24.32
C PRO A 90 17.92 -15.10 -23.53
N TYR A 91 17.87 -15.27 -22.20
CA TYR A 91 19.02 -15.23 -21.32
C TYR A 91 19.32 -16.59 -20.65
N GLY A 92 18.57 -17.64 -20.98
CA GLY A 92 18.73 -18.98 -20.40
C GLY A 92 18.57 -18.99 -18.88
N LEU A 93 17.63 -18.20 -18.35
CA LEU A 93 17.39 -18.07 -16.92
C LEU A 93 16.77 -19.34 -16.32
N LEU A 94 15.88 -20.03 -17.05
CA LEU A 94 15.18 -21.22 -16.51
C LEU A 94 16.15 -22.35 -16.16
N GLY A 95 17.21 -22.54 -16.94
CA GLY A 95 18.26 -23.51 -16.62
C GLY A 95 18.93 -23.21 -15.27
N ARG A 96 19.22 -21.94 -14.99
CA ARG A 96 19.82 -21.52 -13.71
C ARG A 96 18.86 -21.73 -12.53
N TYR A 97 17.58 -21.44 -12.73
CA TYR A 97 16.56 -21.75 -11.73
C TYR A 97 16.42 -23.26 -11.50
N ALA A 98 16.54 -24.10 -12.55
CA ALA A 98 16.57 -25.56 -12.44
C ALA A 98 17.74 -26.06 -11.58
N ASP A 99 18.95 -25.55 -11.85
CA ASP A 99 20.15 -25.88 -11.07
C ASP A 99 19.97 -25.48 -9.60
N GLY A 100 19.43 -24.28 -9.36
CA GLY A 100 19.13 -23.79 -8.02
C GLY A 100 18.08 -24.63 -7.26
N LEU A 101 17.04 -25.12 -7.95
CA LEU A 101 16.07 -26.07 -7.36
C LEU A 101 16.77 -27.36 -6.96
N ALA A 102 17.57 -27.92 -7.85
CA ALA A 102 18.27 -29.17 -7.62
C ALA A 102 19.28 -29.06 -6.46
N ALA A 103 19.97 -27.92 -6.36
CA ALA A 103 20.93 -27.64 -5.30
C ALA A 103 20.25 -27.35 -3.95
N GLY A 104 19.28 -26.44 -3.93
CA GLY A 104 18.60 -25.99 -2.71
C GLY A 104 17.80 -27.09 -2.02
N THR A 105 17.18 -27.98 -2.79
CA THR A 105 16.35 -29.07 -2.27
C THR A 105 17.13 -30.35 -1.96
N ARG A 106 18.47 -30.35 -2.13
CA ARG A 106 19.28 -31.57 -1.94
C ARG A 106 19.35 -32.01 -0.47
N ALA A 107 19.51 -31.06 0.45
CA ALA A 107 19.57 -31.34 1.89
C ALA A 107 18.95 -30.19 2.72
N PRO A 108 17.64 -29.89 2.58
CA PRO A 108 17.01 -28.76 3.24
C PRO A 108 17.27 -28.74 4.76
N GLY A 109 17.56 -27.56 5.30
CA GLY A 109 17.88 -27.36 6.72
C GLY A 109 19.33 -27.63 7.12
N ARG A 110 20.12 -28.36 6.33
CA ARG A 110 21.56 -28.58 6.59
C ARG A 110 22.31 -27.27 6.62
N GLU A 111 23.15 -26.98 7.62
CA GLU A 111 23.93 -25.74 7.67
C GLU A 111 25.06 -25.74 6.62
N ASP A 112 24.79 -25.17 5.45
CA ASP A 112 25.71 -24.98 4.33
C ASP A 112 25.28 -23.78 3.46
N THR A 113 26.01 -23.53 2.36
CA THR A 113 25.84 -22.35 1.51
C THR A 113 24.81 -22.53 0.38
N GLU A 114 24.17 -23.70 0.24
CA GLU A 114 23.27 -23.96 -0.90
C GLU A 114 21.90 -24.46 -0.44
N SER A 115 21.83 -25.28 0.60
CA SER A 115 20.58 -25.92 0.97
C SER A 115 19.53 -24.87 1.40
N TRP A 116 18.28 -25.13 1.08
CA TRP A 116 17.20 -24.23 1.45
C TRP A 116 16.83 -24.42 2.92
N PRO A 117 16.40 -23.35 3.61
CA PRO A 117 15.82 -23.49 4.94
C PRO A 117 14.54 -24.34 4.87
N LEU A 118 14.23 -25.04 5.97
CA LEU A 118 12.97 -25.76 6.10
C LEU A 118 11.81 -24.75 6.19
N ILE A 119 10.66 -25.12 5.62
CA ILE A 119 9.41 -24.41 5.86
C ILE A 119 8.86 -24.87 7.22
N LEU A 120 8.70 -23.94 8.15
CA LEU A 120 8.26 -24.17 9.54
C LEU A 120 7.13 -23.20 9.91
N ASP A 121 6.60 -23.33 11.13
CA ASP A 121 5.57 -22.43 11.66
C ASP A 121 6.05 -20.96 11.71
N HIS A 122 5.11 -20.04 11.47
CA HIS A 122 5.41 -18.60 11.36
C HIS A 122 6.14 -18.01 12.59
N HIS A 123 5.91 -18.54 13.78
CA HIS A 123 6.45 -18.03 15.05
C HIS A 123 7.84 -18.60 15.40
N VAL A 124 8.36 -19.54 14.60
CA VAL A 124 9.68 -20.16 14.82
C VAL A 124 10.69 -19.64 13.81
N ARG A 125 10.55 -20.04 12.54
CA ARG A 125 11.37 -19.60 11.39
C ARG A 125 10.57 -19.71 10.09
N GLY A 126 9.31 -19.31 10.11
CA GLY A 126 8.37 -19.60 9.01
C GLY A 126 8.48 -18.72 7.77
N GLN A 127 9.46 -17.81 7.69
CA GLN A 127 9.65 -16.97 6.49
C GLN A 127 9.67 -17.79 5.20
N PRO A 128 10.37 -18.94 5.06
CA PRO A 128 10.40 -19.73 3.83
C PRO A 128 9.03 -20.17 3.28
N MET A 129 7.98 -20.15 4.10
CA MET A 129 6.59 -20.35 3.65
C MET A 129 6.14 -19.27 2.66
N VAL A 130 6.60 -18.03 2.86
CA VAL A 130 6.33 -16.87 2.00
C VAL A 130 7.00 -17.07 0.64
N GLU A 131 8.27 -17.47 0.64
CA GLU A 131 9.05 -17.72 -0.57
C GLU A 131 8.57 -18.97 -1.33
N SER A 132 8.07 -20.00 -0.64
CA SER A 132 7.57 -21.22 -1.30
C SER A 132 6.39 -20.96 -2.23
N ALA A 133 5.52 -20.00 -1.92
CA ALA A 133 4.45 -19.58 -2.82
C ALA A 133 4.99 -18.93 -4.10
N SER A 134 6.09 -18.19 -4.00
CA SER A 134 6.76 -17.58 -5.15
C SER A 134 7.39 -18.64 -6.05
N VAL A 135 8.06 -19.64 -5.44
CA VAL A 135 8.61 -20.81 -6.15
C VAL A 135 7.51 -21.62 -6.83
N ALA A 136 6.44 -21.96 -6.10
CA ALA A 136 5.31 -22.74 -6.62
C ALA A 136 4.60 -22.03 -7.78
N LEU A 137 4.34 -20.73 -7.65
CA LEU A 137 3.74 -19.95 -8.73
C LEU A 137 4.67 -19.87 -9.95
N GLY A 138 5.97 -19.64 -9.74
CA GLY A 138 6.95 -19.65 -10.82
C GLY A 138 7.00 -20.98 -11.57
N LEU A 139 7.00 -22.11 -10.84
CA LEU A 139 6.94 -23.46 -11.42
C LEU A 139 5.63 -23.71 -12.17
N ARG A 140 4.49 -23.27 -11.62
CA ARG A 140 3.18 -23.41 -12.29
C ARG A 140 3.15 -22.66 -13.62
N LEU A 141 3.62 -21.42 -13.64
CA LEU A 141 3.66 -20.57 -14.83
C LEU A 141 4.63 -21.08 -15.90
N THR A 142 5.75 -21.69 -15.48
CA THR A 142 6.81 -22.15 -16.38
C THR A 142 6.81 -23.66 -16.64
N ARG A 143 5.74 -24.36 -16.21
CA ARG A 143 5.69 -25.83 -16.17
C ARG A 143 6.23 -26.53 -17.43
N PRO A 144 5.78 -26.20 -18.66
CA PRO A 144 6.23 -26.91 -19.87
C PRO A 144 7.73 -26.71 -20.20
N TRP A 145 8.33 -25.64 -19.68
CA TRP A 145 9.71 -25.25 -19.99
C TRP A 145 10.68 -25.52 -18.83
N LEU A 146 10.17 -25.73 -17.62
CA LEU A 146 10.97 -25.99 -16.42
C LEU A 146 10.56 -27.28 -15.72
N TRP A 147 9.43 -27.29 -15.00
CA TRP A 147 9.01 -28.42 -14.16
C TRP A 147 8.96 -29.77 -14.90
N ASP A 148 8.35 -29.80 -16.08
CA ASP A 148 8.20 -31.04 -16.86
C ASP A 148 9.56 -31.58 -17.37
N ARG A 149 10.60 -30.73 -17.38
CA ARG A 149 11.97 -31.04 -17.83
C ARG A 149 12.96 -31.34 -16.69
N LEU A 150 12.56 -31.16 -15.43
CA LEU A 150 13.38 -31.55 -14.29
C LEU A 150 13.45 -33.07 -14.16
N ASP A 151 14.60 -33.57 -13.69
CA ASP A 151 14.75 -34.98 -13.32
C ASP A 151 13.73 -35.38 -12.24
N ASP A 152 13.23 -36.62 -12.29
CA ASP A 152 12.25 -37.14 -11.34
C ASP A 152 12.69 -36.96 -9.88
N GLY A 153 13.94 -37.28 -9.57
CA GLY A 153 14.47 -37.10 -8.22
C GLY A 153 14.53 -35.63 -7.78
N VAL A 154 14.69 -34.67 -8.70
CA VAL A 154 14.60 -33.23 -8.37
C VAL A 154 13.14 -32.86 -8.12
N ARG A 155 12.22 -33.31 -8.97
CA ARG A 155 10.77 -33.07 -8.79
C ARG A 155 10.29 -33.56 -7.43
N ASP A 156 10.69 -34.76 -7.02
CA ASP A 156 10.29 -35.35 -5.75
C ASP A 156 10.79 -34.52 -4.55
N ARG A 157 12.06 -34.07 -4.57
CA ARG A 157 12.62 -33.22 -3.50
C ARG A 157 12.00 -31.82 -3.45
N VAL A 158 11.68 -31.24 -4.61
CA VAL A 158 10.98 -29.95 -4.70
C VAL A 158 9.57 -30.07 -4.12
N GLU A 159 8.84 -31.14 -4.47
CA GLU A 159 7.53 -31.42 -3.86
C GLU A 159 7.66 -31.57 -2.34
N GLU A 160 8.60 -32.38 -1.86
CA GLU A 160 8.81 -32.62 -0.43
C GLU A 160 9.04 -31.30 0.32
N TRP A 161 9.91 -30.44 -0.19
CA TRP A 161 10.16 -29.12 0.40
C TRP A 161 8.90 -28.24 0.39
N LEU A 162 8.19 -28.15 -0.74
CA LEU A 162 6.97 -27.35 -0.87
C LEU A 162 5.86 -27.81 0.08
N ARG A 163 5.71 -29.13 0.28
CA ARG A 163 4.72 -29.71 1.20
C ARG A 163 4.91 -29.25 2.65
N GLY A 164 6.09 -28.76 3.02
CA GLY A 164 6.30 -28.09 4.30
C GLY A 164 5.31 -26.93 4.53
N ALA A 165 4.87 -26.21 3.49
CA ALA A 165 3.87 -25.15 3.61
C ALA A 165 2.46 -25.67 3.94
N LEU A 166 2.15 -26.93 3.62
CA LEU A 166 0.84 -27.54 3.89
C LEU A 166 0.74 -28.09 5.31
N GLY A 167 1.88 -28.45 5.91
CA GLY A 167 1.96 -29.06 7.23
C GLY A 167 2.19 -28.10 8.41
N HIS A 168 2.56 -26.84 8.14
CA HIS A 168 2.94 -25.87 9.16
C HIS A 168 1.98 -24.69 9.24
N LEU A 169 1.94 -24.03 10.41
CA LEU A 169 1.00 -22.98 10.76
C LEU A 169 1.38 -21.61 10.14
N PRO A 170 0.59 -21.09 9.19
CA PRO A 170 0.76 -19.74 8.66
C PRO A 170 0.40 -18.68 9.72
N ALA A 171 0.85 -17.44 9.52
CA ALA A 171 0.34 -16.31 10.31
C ALA A 171 -1.15 -16.06 9.98
N PRO A 172 -1.97 -15.57 10.91
CA PRO A 172 -3.41 -15.31 10.73
C PRO A 172 -3.70 -14.06 9.88
N ASN A 173 -3.21 -14.06 8.65
CA ASN A 173 -3.32 -13.01 7.65
C ASN A 173 -3.07 -13.62 6.25
N ASN A 174 -2.72 -12.81 5.25
CA ASN A 174 -2.41 -13.22 3.87
C ASN A 174 -1.47 -14.45 3.75
N TRP A 175 -0.73 -14.84 4.79
CA TRP A 175 0.06 -16.06 4.81
C TRP A 175 -0.72 -17.33 4.50
N TYR A 176 -2.03 -17.39 4.77
CA TYR A 176 -2.87 -18.53 4.37
C TYR A 176 -3.04 -18.68 2.85
N LEU A 177 -2.72 -17.63 2.06
CA LEU A 177 -2.71 -17.71 0.60
C LEU A 177 -1.43 -18.37 0.06
N PHE A 178 -0.39 -18.52 0.89
CA PHE A 178 0.86 -19.18 0.47
C PHE A 178 0.69 -20.71 0.34
N PRO A 179 0.16 -21.44 1.35
CA PRO A 179 -0.18 -22.85 1.20
C PRO A 179 -1.20 -23.09 0.08
N LEU A 180 -2.18 -22.20 -0.11
CA LEU A 180 -3.13 -22.27 -1.24
C LEU A 180 -2.39 -22.23 -2.59
N THR A 181 -1.42 -21.34 -2.73
CA THR A 181 -0.64 -21.21 -3.97
C THR A 181 0.22 -22.46 -4.22
N VAL A 182 0.85 -22.99 -3.17
CA VAL A 182 1.61 -24.25 -3.23
C VAL A 182 0.73 -25.42 -3.61
N ALA A 183 -0.43 -25.57 -2.95
CA ALA A 183 -1.40 -26.61 -3.23
C ALA A 183 -1.90 -26.54 -4.68
N GLY A 184 -2.24 -25.34 -5.17
CA GLY A 184 -2.68 -25.16 -6.55
C GLY A 184 -1.62 -25.53 -7.59
N PHE A 185 -0.33 -25.34 -7.29
CA PHE A 185 0.74 -25.86 -8.14
C PHE A 185 0.79 -27.39 -8.11
N LEU A 186 0.83 -28.00 -6.93
CA LEU A 186 0.92 -29.46 -6.78
C LEU A 186 -0.26 -30.18 -7.46
N GLU A 187 -1.47 -29.65 -7.31
CA GLU A 187 -2.66 -30.16 -8.00
C GLU A 187 -2.50 -30.05 -9.53
N SER A 188 -2.03 -28.91 -10.03
CA SER A 188 -1.87 -28.69 -11.48
C SER A 188 -0.89 -29.67 -12.13
N VAL A 189 0.09 -30.19 -11.39
CA VAL A 189 1.09 -31.15 -11.88
C VAL A 189 0.78 -32.61 -11.55
N GLY A 190 -0.45 -32.90 -11.09
CA GLY A 190 -0.89 -34.27 -10.78
C GLY A 190 -0.34 -34.82 -9.45
N ARG A 191 0.19 -33.96 -8.58
CA ARG A 191 0.70 -34.28 -7.24
C ARG A 191 -0.25 -33.78 -6.13
N GLY A 192 -1.53 -33.61 -6.47
CA GLY A 192 -2.59 -33.20 -5.54
C GLY A 192 -3.10 -34.34 -4.65
N ASP A 193 -3.59 -34.01 -3.46
CA ASP A 193 -4.17 -34.97 -2.51
C ASP A 193 -5.24 -34.30 -1.60
N ALA A 194 -5.61 -34.95 -0.50
CA ALA A 194 -6.56 -34.38 0.46
C ALA A 194 -5.98 -33.19 1.25
N GLY A 195 -4.66 -33.13 1.43
CA GLY A 195 -3.97 -32.02 2.07
C GLY A 195 -3.94 -30.77 1.20
N THR A 196 -3.67 -30.92 -0.11
CA THR A 196 -3.70 -29.80 -1.05
C THR A 196 -5.09 -29.17 -1.12
N ARG A 197 -6.14 -30.00 -1.28
CA ARG A 197 -7.52 -29.53 -1.33
C ARG A 197 -7.90 -28.73 -0.09
N ARG A 198 -7.59 -29.26 1.10
CA ARG A 198 -7.83 -28.55 2.37
C ARG A 198 -7.08 -27.23 2.50
N ALA A 199 -5.89 -27.11 1.93
CA ALA A 199 -5.13 -25.86 1.96
C ALA A 199 -5.76 -24.80 1.05
N VAL A 200 -6.26 -25.20 -0.12
CA VAL A 200 -7.03 -24.30 -1.01
C VAL A 200 -8.33 -23.88 -0.33
N GLU A 201 -9.14 -24.83 0.13
CA GLU A 201 -10.40 -24.58 0.83
C GLU A 201 -10.22 -23.60 2.00
N ARG A 202 -9.27 -23.89 2.90
CA ARG A 202 -8.99 -23.04 4.06
C ARG A 202 -8.56 -21.63 3.69
N GLY A 203 -7.69 -21.49 2.67
CA GLY A 203 -7.22 -20.18 2.22
C GLY A 203 -8.37 -19.33 1.67
N LEU A 204 -9.28 -19.94 0.90
CA LEU A 204 -10.46 -19.28 0.35
C LEU A 204 -11.50 -18.97 1.44
N GLU A 205 -11.77 -19.90 2.36
CA GLU A 205 -12.69 -19.69 3.49
C GLU A 205 -12.27 -18.51 4.38
N LEU A 206 -10.98 -18.40 4.71
CA LEU A 206 -10.46 -17.26 5.48
C LEU A 206 -10.58 -15.95 4.71
N LEU A 207 -10.32 -15.97 3.40
CA LEU A 207 -10.46 -14.79 2.55
C LEU A 207 -11.90 -14.27 2.54
N GLU A 208 -12.91 -15.16 2.55
CA GLU A 208 -14.31 -14.78 2.68
C GLU A 208 -14.58 -14.05 4.02
N GLY A 209 -14.01 -14.55 5.12
CA GLY A 209 -14.09 -13.89 6.43
C GLY A 209 -13.40 -12.52 6.49
N TRP A 210 -12.49 -12.24 5.56
CA TRP A 210 -11.77 -10.98 5.46
C TRP A 210 -12.38 -9.97 4.49
N TYR A 211 -13.32 -10.37 3.64
CA TYR A 211 -14.01 -9.45 2.74
C TYR A 211 -14.84 -8.45 3.54
N ARG A 212 -14.81 -7.17 3.16
CA ARG A 212 -15.53 -6.09 3.85
C ARG A 212 -16.51 -5.33 2.96
N GLY A 213 -16.45 -5.52 1.64
CA GLY A 213 -17.17 -4.72 0.65
C GLY A 213 -16.24 -3.75 -0.09
N ASP A 214 -16.76 -3.06 -1.10
CA ASP A 214 -16.03 -2.11 -1.95
C ASP A 214 -14.79 -2.74 -2.65
N GLY A 215 -14.76 -4.07 -2.81
CA GLY A 215 -13.58 -4.80 -3.30
C GLY A 215 -12.40 -4.89 -2.30
N TRP A 216 -12.59 -4.51 -1.03
CA TRP A 216 -11.52 -4.53 -0.02
C TRP A 216 -11.62 -5.70 0.96
N TYR A 217 -10.45 -6.23 1.30
CA TYR A 217 -10.21 -7.23 2.33
C TYR A 217 -9.38 -6.63 3.46
N THR A 218 -9.70 -7.00 4.70
CA THR A 218 -8.76 -6.81 5.81
C THR A 218 -7.70 -7.90 5.77
N ASP A 219 -6.46 -7.56 6.05
CA ASP A 219 -5.38 -8.54 6.13
C ASP A 219 -5.33 -9.20 7.53
N GLY A 220 -6.18 -10.21 7.74
CA GLY A 220 -6.42 -10.82 9.04
C GLY A 220 -7.57 -10.17 9.83
N ASP A 221 -7.73 -10.56 11.09
CA ASP A 221 -8.90 -10.21 11.92
C ASP A 221 -8.99 -8.73 12.34
N GLY A 222 -7.97 -7.93 12.04
CA GLY A 222 -7.91 -6.49 12.32
C GLY A 222 -8.69 -5.64 11.31
N ARG A 223 -8.15 -4.44 11.05
CA ARG A 223 -8.59 -3.54 9.98
C ARG A 223 -7.39 -3.03 9.16
N ALA A 224 -6.46 -3.93 8.86
CA ALA A 224 -5.31 -3.59 8.05
C ALA A 224 -5.71 -3.59 6.57
N PHE A 225 -5.89 -2.39 6.00
CA PHE A 225 -6.13 -2.16 4.58
C PHE A 225 -4.91 -1.44 4.03
N ASP A 226 -4.31 -1.99 2.99
CA ASP A 226 -3.17 -1.40 2.28
C ASP A 226 -2.99 -2.12 0.93
N HIS A 227 -1.88 -1.87 0.26
CA HIS A 227 -1.53 -2.45 -1.04
C HIS A 227 -1.42 -3.99 -1.07
N TYR A 228 -1.41 -4.69 0.08
CA TYR A 228 -1.59 -6.15 0.13
C TYR A 228 -2.92 -6.60 -0.45
N ASN A 229 -3.93 -5.74 -0.49
CA ASN A 229 -5.16 -6.02 -1.21
C ASN A 229 -4.84 -6.39 -2.66
N GLY A 230 -4.09 -5.55 -3.37
CA GLY A 230 -3.80 -5.76 -4.78
C GLY A 230 -2.79 -6.89 -5.03
N TRP A 231 -1.65 -6.89 -4.34
CA TRP A 231 -0.55 -7.83 -4.64
C TRP A 231 -0.60 -9.15 -3.88
N ALA A 232 -1.59 -9.37 -3.01
CA ALA A 232 -1.75 -10.66 -2.32
C ALA A 232 -3.22 -11.10 -2.30
N LEU A 233 -4.10 -10.34 -1.66
CA LEU A 233 -5.47 -10.77 -1.36
C LEU A 233 -6.34 -10.92 -2.62
N HIS A 234 -6.08 -10.12 -3.66
CA HIS A 234 -6.62 -10.34 -5.01
C HIS A 234 -5.72 -11.22 -5.87
N LEU A 235 -4.40 -11.00 -5.84
CA LEU A 235 -3.45 -11.68 -6.73
C LEU A 235 -3.54 -13.20 -6.67
N TYR A 236 -3.41 -13.79 -5.48
CA TYR A 236 -3.32 -15.24 -5.35
C TYR A 236 -4.60 -15.98 -5.72
N PRO A 237 -5.80 -15.64 -5.18
CA PRO A 237 -7.03 -16.39 -5.49
C PRO A 237 -7.46 -16.21 -6.95
N VAL A 238 -7.39 -14.99 -7.50
CA VAL A 238 -7.81 -14.72 -8.89
C VAL A 238 -6.84 -15.40 -9.87
N LEU A 239 -5.53 -15.31 -9.63
CA LEU A 239 -4.55 -15.97 -10.50
C LEU A 239 -4.61 -17.49 -10.37
N HIS A 240 -4.87 -18.03 -9.17
CA HIS A 240 -5.11 -19.46 -8.97
C HIS A 240 -6.29 -19.96 -9.82
N ALA A 241 -7.43 -19.26 -9.76
CA ALA A 241 -8.63 -19.57 -10.53
C ALA A 241 -8.39 -19.45 -12.05
N HIS A 242 -7.75 -18.35 -12.49
CA HIS A 242 -7.41 -18.12 -13.89
C HIS A 242 -6.50 -19.23 -14.46
N LEU A 243 -5.41 -19.56 -13.77
CA LEU A 243 -4.49 -20.62 -14.20
C LEU A 243 -5.11 -22.03 -14.07
N GLY A 244 -6.21 -22.17 -13.33
CA GLY A 244 -6.96 -23.42 -13.20
C GLY A 244 -8.08 -23.58 -14.23
N GLY A 245 -8.44 -22.51 -14.95
CA GLY A 245 -9.65 -22.48 -15.77
C GLY A 245 -10.93 -22.55 -14.93
N ASP A 246 -10.89 -22.16 -13.66
CA ASP A 246 -12.02 -22.27 -12.74
C ASP A 246 -12.96 -21.07 -12.89
N ALA A 247 -13.98 -21.26 -13.73
CA ALA A 247 -15.00 -20.24 -14.00
C ALA A 247 -15.86 -19.91 -12.77
N ALA A 248 -16.05 -20.85 -11.84
CA ALA A 248 -16.86 -20.62 -10.65
C ALA A 248 -16.13 -19.71 -9.67
N LEU A 249 -14.85 -19.97 -9.40
CA LEU A 249 -14.02 -19.10 -8.57
C LEU A 249 -13.81 -17.72 -9.21
N LEU A 250 -13.61 -17.64 -10.53
CA LEU A 250 -13.55 -16.35 -11.24
C LEU A 250 -14.87 -15.58 -11.16
N GLY A 251 -16.02 -16.28 -11.18
CA GLY A 251 -17.33 -15.67 -10.99
C GLY A 251 -17.51 -15.00 -9.62
N VAL A 252 -16.74 -15.40 -8.61
CA VAL A 252 -16.73 -14.78 -7.26
C VAL A 252 -15.67 -13.70 -7.15
N TYR A 253 -14.41 -14.03 -7.45
CA TYR A 253 -13.28 -13.14 -7.17
C TYR A 253 -13.02 -12.12 -8.29
N GLY A 254 -13.44 -12.39 -9.53
CA GLY A 254 -13.33 -11.47 -10.65
C GLY A 254 -14.13 -10.17 -10.43
N PRO A 255 -15.42 -10.21 -10.07
CA PRO A 255 -16.19 -9.02 -9.72
C PRO A 255 -15.62 -8.21 -8.55
N ARG A 256 -15.09 -8.89 -7.52
CA ARG A 256 -14.43 -8.21 -6.38
C ARG A 256 -13.16 -7.49 -6.80
N LEU A 257 -12.35 -8.09 -7.69
CA LEU A 257 -11.19 -7.42 -8.29
C LEU A 257 -11.62 -6.21 -9.11
N ARG A 258 -12.69 -6.35 -9.92
CA ARG A 258 -13.23 -5.23 -10.70
C ARG A 258 -13.61 -4.05 -9.80
N GLU A 259 -14.38 -4.31 -8.74
CA GLU A 259 -14.80 -3.31 -7.76
C GLU A 259 -13.60 -2.67 -7.05
N HIS A 260 -12.60 -3.46 -6.65
CA HIS A 260 -11.38 -2.96 -6.03
C HIS A 260 -10.64 -1.96 -6.93
N LEU A 261 -10.59 -2.22 -8.23
CA LEU A 261 -9.90 -1.38 -9.20
C LEU A 261 -10.57 -0.01 -9.41
N GLU A 262 -11.87 0.12 -9.12
CA GLU A 262 -12.56 1.42 -9.16
C GLU A 262 -11.95 2.38 -8.14
N GLY A 263 -11.73 1.91 -6.90
CA GLY A 263 -11.06 2.69 -5.85
C GLY A 263 -9.54 2.76 -6.01
N LEU A 264 -8.86 1.63 -6.27
CA LEU A 264 -7.41 1.55 -6.37
C LEU A 264 -6.86 2.47 -7.47
N SER A 265 -7.56 2.60 -8.60
CA SER A 265 -7.12 3.43 -9.72
C SER A 265 -6.97 4.92 -9.39
N LEU A 266 -7.71 5.40 -8.38
CA LEU A 266 -7.64 6.77 -7.86
C LEU A 266 -6.51 6.96 -6.82
N LEU A 267 -5.83 5.89 -6.42
CA LEU A 267 -4.67 5.93 -5.50
C LEU A 267 -3.33 6.10 -6.23
N PHE A 268 -3.37 6.50 -7.51
CA PHE A 268 -2.20 6.85 -8.31
C PHE A 268 -2.23 8.32 -8.69
N GLY A 269 -1.10 8.99 -8.56
CA GLY A 269 -0.90 10.38 -8.97
C GLY A 269 -0.63 10.51 -10.46
N GLY A 270 -0.76 11.73 -10.99
CA GLY A 270 -0.48 12.03 -12.39
C GLY A 270 1.00 11.82 -12.78
N ASP A 271 1.90 11.82 -11.80
CA ASP A 271 3.31 11.45 -12.02
C ASP A 271 3.57 9.93 -12.00
N GLY A 272 2.53 9.12 -11.77
CA GLY A 272 2.58 7.67 -11.66
C GLY A 272 2.81 7.14 -10.23
N ALA A 273 3.01 8.01 -9.24
CA ALA A 273 3.24 7.58 -7.86
C ALA A 273 2.00 6.90 -7.26
N PRO A 274 2.10 5.70 -6.66
CA PRO A 274 1.06 5.19 -5.78
C PRO A 274 1.06 5.92 -4.44
N VAL A 275 -0.08 6.01 -3.77
CA VAL A 275 -0.18 6.60 -2.41
C VAL A 275 0.74 5.85 -1.44
N HIS A 276 1.52 6.61 -0.65
CA HIS A 276 2.44 6.07 0.36
C HIS A 276 1.69 5.69 1.65
N PHE A 277 0.92 4.60 1.61
CA PHE A 277 0.04 4.14 2.70
C PHE A 277 0.23 2.65 3.01
N GLY A 278 0.30 2.32 4.31
CA GLY A 278 0.45 0.96 4.80
C GLY A 278 1.89 0.42 4.75
N ARG A 279 2.03 -0.88 5.03
CA ARG A 279 3.33 -1.56 5.19
C ARG A 279 3.96 -2.00 3.86
N SER A 280 5.24 -2.36 3.94
CA SER A 280 6.01 -2.96 2.84
C SER A 280 6.11 -2.12 1.57
N LEU A 281 6.07 -0.80 1.69
CA LEU A 281 6.15 0.13 0.57
C LEU A 281 7.46 0.02 -0.24
N THR A 282 8.48 -0.68 0.28
CA THR A 282 9.69 -1.06 -0.48
C THR A 282 9.41 -1.90 -1.74
N TYR A 283 8.21 -2.45 -1.86
CA TYR A 283 7.75 -3.21 -3.03
C TYR A 283 7.30 -2.32 -4.19
N ARG A 284 7.10 -1.01 -3.96
CA ARG A 284 6.98 0.03 -5.00
C ARG A 284 5.93 -0.29 -6.07
N PHE A 285 6.39 -0.65 -7.27
CA PHE A 285 5.55 -0.90 -8.44
C PHE A 285 4.75 -2.20 -8.34
N ALA A 286 4.96 -3.02 -7.29
CA ALA A 286 3.98 -4.05 -6.90
C ALA A 286 2.57 -3.48 -6.72
N ALA A 287 2.43 -2.19 -6.37
CA ALA A 287 1.12 -1.52 -6.26
C ALA A 287 0.28 -1.64 -7.55
N GLY A 288 0.92 -1.80 -8.71
CA GLY A 288 0.24 -2.03 -9.99
C GLY A 288 -0.23 -3.48 -10.23
N ALA A 289 0.09 -4.43 -9.35
CA ALA A 289 -0.16 -5.86 -9.60
C ALA A 289 -1.64 -6.18 -9.88
N ALA A 290 -2.58 -5.57 -9.14
CA ALA A 290 -4.01 -5.77 -9.37
C ALA A 290 -4.49 -5.20 -10.70
N VAL A 291 -3.92 -4.09 -11.17
CA VAL A 291 -4.25 -3.51 -12.50
C VAL A 291 -3.81 -4.48 -13.59
N GLY A 292 -2.59 -5.03 -13.49
CA GLY A 292 -2.09 -6.04 -14.42
C GLY A 292 -2.91 -7.32 -14.39
N LEU A 293 -3.28 -7.80 -13.20
CA LEU A 293 -4.14 -8.97 -13.01
C LEU A 293 -5.54 -8.78 -13.61
N GLY A 294 -6.15 -7.60 -13.41
CA GLY A 294 -7.45 -7.27 -13.99
C GLY A 294 -7.42 -7.29 -15.51
N ALA A 295 -6.35 -6.77 -16.13
CA ALA A 295 -6.16 -6.84 -17.58
C ALA A 295 -5.99 -8.28 -18.08
N VAL A 296 -5.10 -9.07 -17.45
CA VAL A 296 -4.82 -10.46 -17.82
C VAL A 296 -6.05 -11.36 -17.69
N THR A 297 -6.88 -11.14 -16.67
CA THR A 297 -8.03 -12.00 -16.40
C THR A 297 -9.34 -11.50 -16.99
N GLY A 298 -9.36 -10.32 -17.62
CA GLY A 298 -10.57 -9.71 -18.19
C GLY A 298 -11.51 -9.07 -17.17
N HIS A 299 -11.04 -8.80 -15.95
CA HIS A 299 -11.83 -8.23 -14.85
C HIS A 299 -11.47 -6.77 -14.52
N SER A 300 -10.85 -6.03 -15.45
CA SER A 300 -10.60 -4.60 -15.26
C SER A 300 -11.84 -3.77 -15.57
N PRO A 301 -12.20 -2.77 -14.73
CA PRO A 301 -13.17 -1.73 -15.10
C PRO A 301 -12.57 -0.66 -15.99
N LEU A 302 -11.24 -0.60 -16.10
CA LEU A 302 -10.52 0.44 -16.81
C LEU A 302 -10.36 0.04 -18.28
N ALA A 303 -10.46 1.04 -19.17
CA ALA A 303 -10.05 0.85 -20.56
C ALA A 303 -8.57 0.40 -20.62
N PRO A 304 -8.17 -0.43 -21.61
CA PRO A 304 -6.81 -0.95 -21.70
C PRO A 304 -5.73 0.14 -21.71
N GLY A 305 -5.96 1.27 -22.40
CA GLY A 305 -5.04 2.42 -22.42
C GLY A 305 -4.87 3.09 -21.05
N VAL A 306 -5.91 3.10 -20.20
CA VAL A 306 -5.83 3.60 -18.81
C VAL A 306 -5.08 2.60 -17.93
N SER A 307 -5.34 1.31 -18.09
CA SER A 307 -4.59 0.25 -17.40
C SER A 307 -3.10 0.35 -17.71
N ARG A 308 -2.72 0.52 -18.99
CA ARG A 308 -1.32 0.72 -19.38
C ARG A 308 -0.74 1.99 -18.77
N ARG A 309 -1.47 3.10 -18.79
CA ARG A 309 -1.03 4.38 -18.21
C ARG A 309 -0.69 4.27 -16.72
N LEU A 310 -1.52 3.58 -15.94
CA LEU A 310 -1.29 3.37 -14.50
C LEU A 310 -0.08 2.47 -14.25
N LEU A 311 -0.02 1.32 -14.93
CA LEU A 311 1.07 0.37 -14.81
C LEU A 311 2.41 1.00 -15.20
N SER A 312 2.51 1.49 -16.43
CA SER A 312 3.74 2.08 -16.97
C SER A 312 4.14 3.35 -16.22
N GLY A 313 3.17 4.15 -15.78
CA GLY A 313 3.41 5.34 -14.95
C GLY A 313 4.10 4.97 -13.63
N CYS A 314 3.56 3.97 -12.93
CA CYS A 314 4.12 3.50 -11.67
C CYS A 314 5.52 2.89 -11.84
N LEU A 315 5.72 2.05 -12.86
CA LEU A 315 7.04 1.49 -13.15
C LEU A 315 8.06 2.61 -13.45
N ARG A 316 7.73 3.50 -14.40
CA ARG A 316 8.60 4.62 -14.78
C ARG A 316 8.91 5.53 -13.59
N TYR A 317 7.91 5.83 -12.76
CA TYR A 317 8.05 6.69 -11.59
C TYR A 317 9.22 6.27 -10.70
N PHE A 318 9.28 4.98 -10.36
CA PHE A 318 10.33 4.43 -9.49
C PHE A 318 11.67 4.26 -10.21
N LEU A 319 11.67 3.79 -11.47
CA LEU A 319 12.91 3.63 -12.24
C LEU A 319 13.66 4.96 -12.42
N GLU A 320 12.93 6.08 -12.55
CA GLU A 320 13.53 7.42 -12.69
C GLU A 320 13.93 8.07 -11.36
N ARG A 321 13.52 7.51 -10.21
CA ARG A 321 13.73 8.09 -8.87
C ARG A 321 14.66 7.27 -7.97
N GLY A 322 15.51 6.43 -8.56
CA GLY A 322 16.59 5.75 -7.84
C GLY A 322 16.19 4.42 -7.18
N ALA A 323 15.10 3.82 -7.62
CA ALA A 323 14.69 2.50 -7.12
C ALA A 323 15.69 1.42 -7.52
N VAL A 324 16.41 1.63 -8.61
CA VAL A 324 17.49 0.77 -9.09
C VAL A 324 18.83 1.44 -8.78
N ASP A 325 19.71 0.75 -8.06
CA ASP A 325 21.05 1.24 -7.75
C ASP A 325 21.88 1.32 -9.04
N ALA A 326 22.45 2.49 -9.30
CA ALA A 326 23.27 2.71 -10.50
C ALA A 326 24.63 1.99 -10.45
N ARG A 327 25.00 1.33 -9.35
CA ARG A 327 26.25 0.57 -9.20
C ARG A 327 26.10 -0.88 -9.61
N ASP A 328 25.02 -1.52 -9.18
CA ASP A 328 24.81 -2.96 -9.31
C ASP A 328 23.46 -3.32 -9.94
N GLY A 329 22.64 -2.35 -10.37
CA GLY A 329 21.36 -2.62 -11.04
C GLY A 329 20.32 -3.33 -10.18
N LEU A 330 20.52 -3.44 -8.85
CA LEU A 330 19.56 -4.06 -7.94
C LEU A 330 18.48 -3.06 -7.50
N LEU A 331 17.31 -3.58 -7.13
CA LEU A 331 16.32 -2.78 -6.43
C LEU A 331 16.80 -2.44 -5.01
N THR A 332 16.77 -1.16 -4.65
CA THR A 332 17.27 -0.67 -3.36
C THR A 332 16.25 -0.87 -2.23
N PRO A 333 16.63 -1.06 -0.96
CA PRO A 333 15.68 -1.07 0.16
C PRO A 333 15.19 0.35 0.54
N GLY A 334 13.93 0.69 0.28
CA GLY A 334 13.36 2.00 0.59
C GLY A 334 12.22 2.39 -0.34
N TRP A 335 11.90 3.69 -0.49
CA TRP A 335 10.79 4.16 -1.33
C TRP A 335 11.24 4.59 -2.73
N HIS A 336 11.83 5.78 -2.87
CA HIS A 336 12.45 6.20 -4.13
C HIS A 336 13.79 5.51 -4.32
N GLY A 337 14.72 5.75 -3.40
CA GLY A 337 15.97 5.01 -3.25
C GLY A 337 16.10 4.38 -1.86
N PRO A 338 17.34 4.16 -1.36
CA PRO A 338 17.57 3.70 0.00
C PRO A 338 16.92 4.62 1.04
N HIS A 339 16.05 4.07 1.89
CA HIS A 339 15.40 4.82 2.97
C HIS A 339 15.04 3.88 4.13
N GLU A 340 15.90 3.86 5.15
CA GLU A 340 15.82 2.88 6.23
C GLU A 340 14.52 2.99 7.06
N ALA A 341 14.02 4.21 7.27
CA ALA A 341 12.81 4.42 8.06
C ALA A 341 11.53 3.86 7.40
N SER A 342 11.57 3.51 6.10
CA SER A 342 10.46 2.80 5.43
C SER A 342 10.51 1.28 5.60
N LEU A 343 11.61 0.74 6.12
CA LEU A 343 11.83 -0.70 6.21
C LEU A 343 11.18 -1.28 7.46
N GLN A 344 10.63 -2.48 7.34
CA GLN A 344 10.16 -3.26 8.47
C GLN A 344 11.28 -4.21 8.95
N ALA A 345 11.13 -4.76 10.16
CA ALA A 345 12.13 -5.68 10.73
C ALA A 345 12.34 -6.97 9.90
N TYR A 346 11.34 -7.34 9.09
CA TYR A 346 11.43 -8.46 8.15
C TYR A 346 11.99 -8.05 6.77
N SER A 347 12.26 -6.77 6.52
CA SER A 347 12.83 -6.33 5.25
C SER A 347 14.32 -6.64 5.18
N GLY A 348 14.69 -7.53 4.27
CA GLY A 348 16.07 -7.87 3.90
C GLY A 348 16.48 -7.30 2.53
N PRO A 349 17.69 -7.63 2.05
CA PRO A 349 18.24 -7.09 0.80
C PRO A 349 17.39 -7.44 -0.44
N ALA A 350 16.80 -8.63 -0.46
CA ALA A 350 15.94 -9.10 -1.55
C ALA A 350 14.49 -8.62 -1.44
N SER A 351 14.11 -7.96 -0.35
CA SER A 351 12.70 -7.62 -0.12
C SER A 351 12.08 -6.74 -1.19
N PRO A 352 12.80 -5.74 -1.75
CA PRO A 352 12.31 -4.95 -2.88
C PRO A 352 11.84 -5.78 -4.09
N TYR A 353 12.37 -6.99 -4.31
CA TYR A 353 11.98 -7.84 -5.44
C TYR A 353 10.58 -8.44 -5.31
N TRP A 354 9.84 -8.20 -4.22
CA TRP A 354 8.38 -8.43 -4.25
C TRP A 354 7.67 -7.58 -5.32
N ALA A 355 8.32 -6.50 -5.78
CA ALA A 355 7.95 -5.73 -6.96
C ALA A 355 7.71 -6.60 -8.21
N SER A 356 8.33 -7.80 -8.27
CA SER A 356 8.12 -8.79 -9.33
C SER A 356 6.66 -9.14 -9.60
N LYS A 357 5.77 -9.00 -8.61
CA LYS A 357 4.33 -9.24 -8.76
C LYS A 357 3.66 -8.33 -9.79
N ALA A 358 4.19 -7.13 -10.02
CA ALA A 358 3.69 -6.24 -11.06
C ALA A 358 3.85 -6.84 -12.47
N PHE A 359 4.88 -7.68 -12.68
CA PHE A 359 5.11 -8.34 -13.96
C PHE A 359 4.05 -9.39 -14.31
N VAL A 360 3.05 -9.65 -13.44
CA VAL A 360 1.85 -10.39 -13.83
C VAL A 360 1.24 -9.84 -15.12
N ALA A 361 1.34 -8.54 -15.38
CA ALA A 361 0.92 -7.91 -16.62
C ALA A 361 1.56 -8.55 -17.88
N LEU A 362 2.80 -9.04 -17.80
CA LEU A 362 3.49 -9.69 -18.92
C LEU A 362 2.85 -11.00 -19.37
N LEU A 363 1.97 -11.61 -18.54
CA LEU A 363 1.17 -12.76 -18.98
C LEU A 363 0.22 -12.40 -20.13
N ALA A 364 -0.15 -11.12 -20.29
CA ALA A 364 -0.88 -10.66 -21.46
C ALA A 364 -0.01 -10.80 -22.73
N PRO A 365 -0.49 -11.51 -23.77
CA PRO A 365 0.24 -11.69 -25.03
C PRO A 365 0.59 -10.37 -25.70
N ALA A 366 1.62 -10.32 -26.56
CA ALA A 366 2.04 -9.08 -27.23
C ALA A 366 0.92 -8.35 -28.02
N ALA A 367 -0.05 -9.10 -28.54
CA ALA A 367 -1.19 -8.56 -29.28
C ALA A 367 -2.34 -8.06 -28.39
N ASP A 368 -2.29 -8.29 -27.08
CA ASP A 368 -3.34 -7.91 -26.14
C ASP A 368 -3.58 -6.38 -26.16
N PRO A 369 -4.83 -5.91 -26.06
CA PRO A 369 -5.16 -4.49 -25.96
C PRO A 369 -4.40 -3.74 -24.86
N LEU A 370 -3.99 -4.41 -23.77
CA LEU A 370 -3.12 -3.84 -22.76
C LEU A 370 -1.84 -3.24 -23.38
N TRP A 371 -1.26 -3.92 -24.37
CA TRP A 371 -0.01 -3.52 -25.02
C TRP A 371 -0.20 -2.77 -26.33
N THR A 372 -1.35 -2.92 -26.99
CA THR A 372 -1.58 -2.33 -28.33
C THR A 372 -2.46 -1.09 -28.31
N ALA A 373 -3.40 -0.95 -27.37
CA ALA A 373 -4.26 0.24 -27.28
C ALA A 373 -3.44 1.48 -26.91
N ARG A 374 -3.65 2.63 -27.56
CA ARG A 374 -2.94 3.87 -27.18
C ARG A 374 -3.18 4.24 -25.71
N GLU A 375 -2.17 4.73 -24.99
CA GLU A 375 -2.37 5.16 -23.60
C GLU A 375 -3.41 6.27 -23.52
N ALA A 376 -4.27 6.17 -22.51
CA ALA A 376 -5.26 7.17 -22.17
C ALA A 376 -4.92 7.81 -20.81
N ALA A 377 -5.49 8.98 -20.53
CA ALA A 377 -5.29 9.69 -19.26
C ALA A 377 -5.58 8.78 -18.06
N ALA A 378 -4.75 8.88 -17.01
CA ALA A 378 -5.04 8.24 -15.74
C ALA A 378 -6.31 8.87 -15.13
N PRO A 379 -7.02 8.19 -14.21
CA PRO A 379 -8.23 8.74 -13.60
C PRO A 379 -8.06 10.13 -12.94
N VAL A 380 -6.88 10.40 -12.37
CA VAL A 380 -6.51 11.70 -11.78
C VAL A 380 -6.25 12.79 -12.83
N GLU A 381 -5.99 12.41 -14.08
CA GLU A 381 -5.73 13.32 -15.21
C GLU A 381 -7.01 13.58 -16.03
N ASP A 382 -8.08 12.81 -15.80
CA ASP A 382 -9.32 12.82 -16.57
C ASP A 382 -10.46 13.52 -15.79
N GLY A 383 -10.96 14.64 -16.29
CA GLY A 383 -12.27 15.18 -15.89
C GLY A 383 -12.36 16.00 -14.60
N GLY A 384 -11.25 16.49 -14.05
CA GLY A 384 -11.26 17.42 -12.90
C GLY A 384 -11.14 16.73 -11.53
N ASP A 385 -11.47 17.46 -10.47
CA ASP A 385 -11.32 16.97 -9.10
C ASP A 385 -12.35 15.87 -8.79
N ARG A 386 -11.92 14.78 -8.16
CA ARG A 386 -12.82 13.67 -7.76
C ARG A 386 -12.69 13.36 -6.29
N VAL A 387 -13.81 12.97 -5.67
CA VAL A 387 -13.86 12.46 -4.30
C VAL A 387 -14.66 11.16 -4.29
N LEU A 388 -14.09 10.10 -3.72
CA LEU A 388 -14.71 8.79 -3.60
C LEU A 388 -14.63 8.31 -2.15
N ALA A 389 -15.78 8.08 -1.53
CA ALA A 389 -15.84 7.40 -0.23
C ALA A 389 -15.85 5.89 -0.44
N LEU A 390 -15.09 5.18 0.39
CA LEU A 390 -15.05 3.71 0.48
C LEU A 390 -15.51 3.33 1.90
N PRO A 391 -16.83 3.18 2.14
CA PRO A 391 -17.37 2.96 3.48
C PRO A 391 -16.89 1.69 4.15
N ALA A 392 -16.71 0.59 3.40
CA ALA A 392 -16.30 -0.70 3.96
C ALA A 392 -14.90 -0.65 4.63
N PRO A 393 -13.85 -0.12 3.97
CA PRO A 393 -12.56 0.08 4.63
C PRO A 393 -12.53 1.34 5.52
N GLY A 394 -13.49 2.26 5.38
CA GLY A 394 -13.54 3.53 6.11
C GLY A 394 -12.51 4.53 5.58
N LEU A 395 -12.40 4.62 4.25
CA LEU A 395 -11.43 5.47 3.55
C LEU A 395 -12.16 6.51 2.70
N LEU A 396 -11.49 7.63 2.43
CA LEU A 396 -11.94 8.66 1.49
C LEU A 396 -10.79 9.03 0.57
N VAL A 397 -10.97 8.85 -0.74
CA VAL A 397 -10.00 9.19 -1.77
C VAL A 397 -10.35 10.55 -2.36
N GLN A 398 -9.37 11.43 -2.50
CA GLN A 398 -9.51 12.75 -3.08
C GLN A 398 -8.41 12.95 -4.12
N THR A 399 -8.80 13.29 -5.33
CA THR A 399 -7.88 13.56 -6.45
C THR A 399 -8.11 14.97 -6.98
N THR A 400 -7.04 15.65 -7.35
CA THR A 400 -7.09 16.99 -7.92
C THR A 400 -6.54 16.99 -9.34
N GLY A 401 -7.38 17.34 -10.32
CA GLY A 401 -7.03 17.24 -11.74
C GLY A 401 -5.97 18.25 -12.16
N ALA A 402 -5.98 19.44 -11.54
CA ALA A 402 -5.09 20.53 -11.88
C ALA A 402 -3.61 20.26 -11.55
N ASP A 403 -3.34 19.41 -10.56
CA ASP A 403 -1.97 19.12 -10.09
C ASP A 403 -1.64 17.62 -10.03
N GLY A 404 -2.60 16.75 -10.36
CA GLY A 404 -2.43 15.31 -10.42
C GLY A 404 -2.15 14.65 -9.06
N VAL A 405 -2.50 15.29 -7.95
CA VAL A 405 -2.25 14.73 -6.60
C VAL A 405 -3.43 13.88 -6.15
N ALA A 406 -3.15 12.67 -5.67
CA ALA A 406 -4.11 11.82 -4.96
C ALA A 406 -3.81 11.81 -3.46
N ARG A 407 -4.88 11.94 -2.66
CA ARG A 407 -4.88 11.99 -1.20
C ARG A 407 -5.83 10.90 -0.70
N LEU A 408 -5.40 10.17 0.31
CA LEU A 408 -6.17 9.14 0.98
C LEU A 408 -6.37 9.56 2.43
N HIS A 409 -7.62 9.79 2.83
CA HIS A 409 -7.99 10.08 4.21
C HIS A 409 -8.37 8.79 4.94
N ASN A 410 -7.65 8.48 6.00
CA ASN A 410 -7.78 7.23 6.73
C ASN A 410 -8.66 7.37 7.99
N HIS A 411 -9.85 6.79 7.92
CA HIS A 411 -10.83 6.75 9.00
C HIS A 411 -11.24 5.31 9.38
N GLY A 412 -10.52 4.31 8.90
CA GLY A 412 -10.92 2.93 9.17
C GLY A 412 -9.86 1.86 9.06
N SER A 413 -8.63 2.22 8.70
CA SER A 413 -7.51 1.29 8.74
C SER A 413 -6.57 1.54 9.89
N ASP A 414 -6.23 0.48 10.61
CA ASP A 414 -5.16 0.45 11.61
C ASP A 414 -4.45 -0.91 11.59
N HIS A 415 -3.32 -0.99 12.28
CA HIS A 415 -2.53 -2.21 12.39
C HIS A 415 -2.49 -2.72 13.84
N VAL A 416 -3.58 -2.49 14.59
CA VAL A 416 -3.74 -2.96 15.97
C VAL A 416 -4.46 -4.29 15.96
N HIS A 417 -3.83 -5.33 16.52
CA HIS A 417 -4.47 -6.64 16.60
C HIS A 417 -5.74 -6.58 17.47
N PRO A 418 -6.85 -7.26 17.10
CA PRO A 418 -8.10 -7.17 17.85
C PRO A 418 -7.97 -7.46 19.35
N SER A 419 -7.15 -8.45 19.73
CA SER A 419 -6.91 -8.85 21.12
C SER A 419 -5.95 -7.92 21.89
N GLN A 420 -5.25 -7.01 21.22
CA GLN A 420 -4.28 -6.12 21.85
C GLN A 420 -4.96 -4.85 22.38
N GLY A 421 -4.63 -4.41 23.60
CA GLY A 421 -5.09 -3.10 24.09
C GLY A 421 -4.54 -1.93 23.27
N ASP A 422 -5.20 -0.77 23.35
CA ASP A 422 -4.70 0.46 22.73
C ASP A 422 -3.47 0.94 23.52
N THR A 423 -2.25 0.68 23.02
CA THR A 423 -0.97 1.10 23.62
C THR A 423 -0.15 1.94 22.65
N ALA A 424 0.72 2.81 23.17
CA ALA A 424 1.54 3.68 22.32
C ALA A 424 2.53 2.87 21.46
N GLY A 425 2.97 1.70 21.93
CA GLY A 425 3.80 0.78 21.15
C GLY A 425 3.06 0.13 19.97
N ALA A 426 1.72 0.20 19.93
CA ALA A 426 0.91 -0.24 18.81
C ALA A 426 0.75 0.84 17.71
N HIS A 427 1.21 2.07 17.95
CA HIS A 427 1.14 3.12 16.96
C HIS A 427 2.09 2.85 15.81
N ASP A 428 1.53 2.72 14.62
CA ASP A 428 2.26 2.59 13.38
C ASP A 428 1.99 3.83 12.53
N VAL A 429 3.03 4.59 12.18
CA VAL A 429 2.91 5.81 11.37
C VAL A 429 2.39 5.54 9.96
N LEU A 430 2.46 4.29 9.49
CA LEU A 430 1.95 3.86 8.18
C LEU A 430 0.43 3.68 8.17
N TYR A 431 -0.21 3.68 9.35
CA TYR A 431 -1.67 3.60 9.50
C TYR A 431 -2.26 4.71 10.37
N GLY A 432 -1.56 5.20 11.40
CA GLY A 432 -2.10 6.12 12.42
C GLY A 432 -2.41 7.55 11.95
N ARG A 433 -1.92 7.99 10.79
CA ARG A 433 -2.17 9.34 10.24
C ARG A 433 -3.60 9.48 9.72
N PHE A 434 -4.12 10.71 9.74
CA PHE A 434 -5.42 11.03 9.13
C PHE A 434 -5.38 11.03 7.61
N ALA A 435 -4.22 11.31 7.01
CA ALA A 435 -4.11 11.39 5.55
C ALA A 435 -2.73 10.97 5.04
N TYR A 436 -2.71 10.41 3.83
CA TYR A 436 -1.54 10.01 3.05
C TYR A 436 -1.71 10.53 1.62
N SER A 437 -0.61 10.69 0.88
CA SER A 437 -0.70 11.15 -0.51
C SER A 437 0.32 10.47 -1.42
N THR A 438 0.23 10.79 -2.70
CA THR A 438 1.19 10.40 -3.73
C THR A 438 2.46 11.26 -3.73
N ARG A 439 2.50 12.34 -2.94
CA ARG A 439 3.58 13.36 -2.96
C ARG A 439 4.23 13.61 -1.59
N THR A 440 3.71 13.00 -0.53
CA THR A 440 4.20 13.14 0.85
C THR A 440 4.21 11.80 1.56
N GLY A 441 5.11 11.64 2.53
CA GLY A 441 5.15 10.48 3.42
C GLY A 441 5.07 10.91 4.89
N PRO A 442 4.72 9.99 5.81
CA PRO A 442 4.70 10.29 7.23
C PRO A 442 6.08 10.74 7.73
N THR A 443 6.10 11.69 8.67
CA THR A 443 7.33 12.03 9.39
C THR A 443 7.77 10.90 10.31
N SER A 444 9.09 10.81 10.55
CA SER A 444 9.64 9.83 11.48
C SER A 444 9.07 9.99 12.90
N ALA A 445 9.11 8.93 13.70
CA ALA A 445 8.62 8.95 15.09
C ALA A 445 9.37 9.93 16.01
N ALA A 446 10.57 10.37 15.62
CA ALA A 446 11.36 11.37 16.34
C ALA A 446 11.04 12.81 15.92
N ASN A 447 10.31 13.01 14.82
CA ASN A 447 9.82 14.30 14.37
C ASN A 447 8.38 14.54 14.87
N PRO A 448 7.93 15.80 14.88
CA PRO A 448 6.51 16.10 15.02
C PRO A 448 5.70 15.34 13.97
N ALA A 449 4.64 14.67 14.41
CA ALA A 449 3.77 13.90 13.53
C ALA A 449 3.00 14.84 12.59
N ASP A 450 3.09 14.58 11.28
CA ASP A 450 2.21 15.14 10.28
C ASP A 450 0.79 14.57 10.38
N ASN A 451 -0.21 15.22 9.78
CA ASN A 451 -1.58 14.75 9.66
C ASN A 451 -2.16 14.05 10.91
N LEU A 452 -1.93 14.61 12.10
CA LEU A 452 -2.34 14.03 13.38
C LEU A 452 -3.07 15.06 14.23
N LEU A 453 -4.17 14.61 14.86
CA LEU A 453 -4.77 15.28 16.01
C LEU A 453 -4.18 14.65 17.27
N SER A 454 -3.43 15.42 18.05
CA SER A 454 -2.85 14.95 19.32
C SER A 454 -3.37 15.77 20.50
N VAL A 455 -3.67 15.10 21.61
CA VAL A 455 -3.91 15.73 22.90
C VAL A 455 -2.61 15.69 23.70
N GLU A 456 -2.16 16.83 24.19
CA GLU A 456 -0.99 16.94 25.07
C GLU A 456 -1.45 17.10 26.53
N VAL A 457 -0.95 16.23 27.40
CA VAL A 457 -1.19 16.27 28.84
C VAL A 457 0.15 16.21 29.55
N GLY A 458 0.45 17.21 30.39
CA GLY A 458 1.72 17.26 31.12
C GLY A 458 2.96 17.26 30.21
N GLY A 459 2.87 17.83 29.01
CA GLY A 459 3.95 17.86 28.02
C GLY A 459 4.09 16.58 27.18
N VAL A 460 3.23 15.57 27.38
CA VAL A 460 3.25 14.32 26.62
C VAL A 460 2.12 14.34 25.59
N ALA A 461 2.47 14.28 24.30
CA ALA A 461 1.50 14.22 23.21
C ALA A 461 1.00 12.78 22.98
N SER A 462 -0.30 12.66 22.71
CA SER A 462 -0.92 11.38 22.38
C SER A 462 -0.66 10.97 20.93
N VAL A 463 -0.74 9.66 20.67
CA VAL A 463 -0.77 9.04 19.35
C VAL A 463 -2.15 8.46 19.03
N ARG A 464 -2.39 8.17 17.75
CA ARG A 464 -3.63 7.57 17.23
C ARG A 464 -3.35 6.11 16.85
N CYS A 465 -3.84 5.17 17.66
CA CYS A 465 -3.69 3.74 17.44
C CYS A 465 -4.95 3.14 16.77
N ARG A 466 -5.83 2.49 17.55
CA ARG A 466 -7.02 1.84 17.01
C ARG A 466 -8.05 2.85 16.52
N ILE A 467 -8.48 2.68 15.27
CA ILE A 467 -9.38 3.57 14.55
C ILE A 467 -10.74 2.88 14.40
N ARG A 468 -11.79 3.58 14.82
CA ARG A 468 -13.16 3.03 14.80
C ARG A 468 -13.99 3.88 13.83
N PRO A 469 -14.33 3.36 12.64
CA PRO A 469 -15.13 4.07 11.66
C PRO A 469 -16.47 4.53 12.23
N LEU A 470 -16.93 5.71 11.83
CA LEU A 470 -18.25 6.27 12.13
C LEU A 470 -19.12 6.46 10.87
N GLY A 471 -18.58 6.12 9.70
CA GLY A 471 -19.25 6.23 8.41
C GLY A 471 -18.40 6.96 7.38
N ALA A 472 -18.78 6.80 6.12
CA ALA A 472 -18.25 7.56 5.00
C ALA A 472 -19.34 7.66 3.92
N GLY A 473 -19.29 8.71 3.11
CA GLY A 473 -20.23 8.94 2.02
C GLY A 473 -19.72 10.02 1.07
N HIS A 474 -20.27 10.09 -0.12
CA HIS A 474 -19.90 11.11 -1.10
C HIS A 474 -21.11 11.56 -1.92
N GLY A 475 -20.98 12.69 -2.59
CA GLY A 475 -21.92 13.22 -3.56
C GLY A 475 -21.14 13.89 -4.71
N ASP A 476 -21.82 14.72 -5.49
CA ASP A 476 -21.22 15.34 -6.68
C ASP A 476 -20.09 16.32 -6.29
N GLY A 477 -18.84 15.89 -6.49
CA GLY A 477 -17.64 16.72 -6.26
C GLY A 477 -17.22 16.91 -4.80
N TRP A 478 -17.86 16.20 -3.86
CA TRP A 478 -17.49 16.24 -2.43
C TRP A 478 -17.71 14.88 -1.76
N GLY A 479 -17.08 14.66 -0.62
CA GLY A 479 -17.33 13.49 0.20
C GLY A 479 -16.74 13.59 1.59
N TRP A 480 -17.02 12.61 2.43
CA TRP A 480 -16.65 12.61 3.83
C TRP A 480 -16.33 11.22 4.35
N ALA A 481 -15.48 11.17 5.36
CA ALA A 481 -15.28 9.99 6.20
C ALA A 481 -15.07 10.40 7.66
N ALA A 482 -15.50 9.55 8.57
CA ALA A 482 -15.48 9.82 10.00
C ALA A 482 -14.98 8.63 10.80
N SER A 483 -14.30 8.92 11.90
CA SER A 483 -13.82 7.91 12.85
C SER A 483 -13.69 8.49 14.24
N TRP A 484 -13.68 7.63 15.26
CA TRP A 484 -13.18 8.01 16.56
C TRP A 484 -12.02 7.15 17.02
N HIS A 485 -11.23 7.69 17.94
CA HIS A 485 -10.13 6.99 18.60
C HIS A 485 -9.98 7.47 20.05
N ARG A 486 -9.22 6.69 20.83
CA ARG A 486 -8.74 7.10 22.14
C ARG A 486 -7.32 7.66 21.97
N PRO A 487 -7.04 8.90 22.41
CA PRO A 487 -5.69 9.39 22.56
C PRO A 487 -4.88 8.46 23.48
N VAL A 488 -3.75 7.93 22.98
CA VAL A 488 -2.87 7.03 23.74
C VAL A 488 -1.53 7.70 24.01
N PHE A 489 -1.00 7.60 25.22
CA PHE A 489 0.22 8.29 25.64
C PHE A 489 1.39 7.31 25.80
N ALA A 490 2.58 7.73 25.37
CA ALA A 490 3.80 6.90 25.43
C ALA A 490 4.44 6.86 26.83
N SER A 491 4.11 7.83 27.69
CA SER A 491 4.58 7.92 29.07
C SER A 491 3.46 8.43 29.97
N GLY A 492 3.57 8.13 31.27
CA GLY A 492 2.48 8.35 32.21
C GLY A 492 1.35 7.32 32.03
N PRO A 493 0.12 7.63 32.49
CA PRO A 493 -1.04 6.78 32.23
C PRO A 493 -1.27 6.61 30.72
N PRO A 494 -1.38 5.37 30.21
CA PRO A 494 -1.47 5.12 28.76
C PRO A 494 -2.73 5.73 28.14
N MET A 495 -3.76 5.97 28.94
CA MET A 495 -4.98 6.65 28.55
C MET A 495 -5.48 7.53 29.69
N VAL A 496 -6.20 8.59 29.33
CA VAL A 496 -7.00 9.38 30.27
C VAL A 496 -8.44 8.86 30.24
N PRO A 497 -9.04 8.47 31.37
CA PRO A 497 -10.42 8.00 31.41
C PRO A 497 -11.40 9.02 30.81
N GLY A 498 -12.27 8.56 29.91
CA GLY A 498 -13.26 9.40 29.24
C GLY A 498 -12.71 10.28 28.10
N LEU A 499 -11.39 10.36 27.91
CA LEU A 499 -10.79 11.11 26.82
C LEU A 499 -10.93 10.36 25.49
N CYS A 500 -11.50 11.03 24.49
CA CYS A 500 -11.61 10.50 23.14
C CYS A 500 -11.81 11.61 22.12
N ALA A 501 -11.42 11.31 20.88
CA ALA A 501 -11.52 12.21 19.76
C ALA A 501 -12.30 11.57 18.62
N SER A 502 -13.43 12.18 18.27
CA SER A 502 -14.17 11.91 17.04
C SER A 502 -13.74 12.91 15.98
N SER A 503 -13.58 12.48 14.74
CA SER A 503 -13.01 13.28 13.66
C SER A 503 -13.73 12.99 12.36
N VAL A 504 -14.04 14.05 11.62
CA VAL A 504 -14.66 14.03 10.30
C VAL A 504 -13.76 14.80 9.34
N THR A 505 -13.47 14.19 8.21
CA THR A 505 -12.85 14.87 7.07
C THR A 505 -13.90 15.01 5.98
N VAL A 506 -14.13 16.23 5.49
CA VAL A 506 -14.93 16.50 4.29
C VAL A 506 -13.99 17.03 3.21
N ALA A 507 -13.89 16.31 2.10
CA ALA A 507 -13.07 16.69 0.96
C ALA A 507 -13.94 17.34 -0.14
N ARG A 508 -13.44 18.43 -0.72
CA ARG A 508 -14.07 19.13 -1.84
C ARG A 508 -12.99 19.86 -2.66
N GLY A 509 -12.88 19.54 -3.94
CA GLY A 509 -11.79 20.04 -4.78
C GLY A 509 -10.43 19.73 -4.17
N ARG A 510 -9.59 20.74 -3.95
CA ARG A 510 -8.30 20.61 -3.22
C ARG A 510 -8.39 20.83 -1.70
N TYR A 511 -9.58 21.06 -1.16
CA TYR A 511 -9.78 21.44 0.24
C TYR A 511 -10.22 20.26 1.11
N GLU A 512 -9.77 20.29 2.36
CA GLU A 512 -10.05 19.28 3.37
C GLU A 512 -10.57 19.99 4.62
N LEU A 513 -11.88 19.96 4.83
CA LEU A 513 -12.48 20.46 6.07
C LEU A 513 -12.37 19.37 7.14
N ARG A 514 -11.56 19.62 8.17
CA ARG A 514 -11.29 18.69 9.27
C ARG A 514 -11.99 19.19 10.53
N ALA A 515 -13.00 18.46 10.98
CA ALA A 515 -13.76 18.75 12.20
C ALA A 515 -13.49 17.69 13.26
N HIS A 516 -13.15 18.12 14.47
CA HIS A 516 -12.81 17.26 15.58
C HIS A 516 -13.66 17.60 16.80
N ARG A 517 -14.23 16.56 17.42
CA ARG A 517 -14.89 16.63 18.72
C ARG A 517 -14.03 15.85 19.71
N VAL A 518 -13.46 16.56 20.68
CA VAL A 518 -12.63 15.96 21.74
C VAL A 518 -13.36 16.09 23.06
N VAL A 519 -13.75 14.97 23.67
CA VAL A 519 -14.45 14.93 24.96
C VAL A 519 -13.54 14.41 26.05
N GLY A 520 -13.84 14.76 27.31
CA GLY A 520 -13.06 14.30 28.45
C GLY A 520 -11.67 14.93 28.53
N LEU A 521 -11.51 16.15 27.99
CA LEU A 521 -10.25 16.89 28.09
C LEU A 521 -9.93 17.19 29.56
N PRO A 522 -8.71 16.86 30.03
CA PRO A 522 -8.22 17.33 31.32
C PRO A 522 -7.99 18.84 31.34
N ARG A 523 -8.06 19.43 32.54
CA ARG A 523 -7.60 20.80 32.76
C ARG A 523 -6.12 20.94 32.40
N GLY A 524 -5.78 22.00 31.70
CA GLY A 524 -4.42 22.30 31.23
C GLY A 524 -3.99 21.52 29.98
N ALA A 525 -4.79 20.57 29.48
CA ALA A 525 -4.48 19.84 28.26
C ALA A 525 -4.53 20.75 27.03
N ARG A 526 -3.68 20.49 26.03
CA ARG A 526 -3.72 21.19 24.74
C ARG A 526 -4.06 20.22 23.62
N VAL A 527 -4.84 20.66 22.65
CA VAL A 527 -5.06 19.88 21.42
C VAL A 527 -4.24 20.51 20.30
N ARG A 528 -3.58 19.67 19.50
CA ARG A 528 -2.82 20.08 18.33
C ARG A 528 -3.29 19.34 17.10
N LEU A 529 -3.32 20.03 15.97
CA LEU A 529 -3.58 19.45 14.65
C LEU A 529 -2.44 19.82 13.71
N SER A 530 -1.86 18.84 13.05
CA SER A 530 -0.85 19.06 12.00
C SER A 530 -1.40 18.81 10.60
N GLY A 531 -0.85 19.56 9.64
CA GLY A 531 -1.06 19.38 8.21
C GLY A 531 -0.04 18.42 7.58
N TRP A 532 0.20 18.61 6.29
CA TRP A 532 1.07 17.76 5.49
C TRP A 532 2.54 18.14 5.66
N ALA A 533 3.42 17.13 5.75
CA ALA A 533 4.85 17.35 5.74
C ALA A 533 5.35 17.54 4.30
N THR A 534 5.92 18.71 4.04
CA THR A 534 6.47 19.12 2.73
C THR A 534 7.91 19.57 2.90
N GLY A 535 8.70 19.53 1.82
CA GLY A 535 10.10 19.91 1.87
C GLY A 535 10.55 20.56 0.56
N PRO A 536 11.80 21.01 0.49
CA PRO A 536 12.29 21.82 -0.63
C PRO A 536 12.47 21.03 -1.93
N ASP A 537 12.43 19.70 -1.87
CA ASP A 537 12.72 18.82 -3.01
C ASP A 537 11.57 18.79 -4.03
N GLU A 538 10.36 19.27 -3.67
CA GLU A 538 9.21 19.41 -4.56
C GLU A 538 8.46 20.74 -4.33
N PRO A 539 7.90 21.38 -5.38
CA PRO A 539 7.10 22.59 -5.26
C PRO A 539 5.68 22.27 -4.75
N LEU A 540 5.60 21.79 -3.50
CA LEU A 540 4.38 21.32 -2.87
C LEU A 540 4.02 22.23 -1.71
N VAL A 541 2.81 22.78 -1.72
CA VAL A 541 2.34 23.71 -0.69
C VAL A 541 1.39 23.01 0.26
N SER A 542 1.75 22.96 1.54
CA SER A 542 0.84 22.55 2.62
C SER A 542 0.30 23.78 3.35
N GLN A 543 -1.01 23.87 3.46
CA GLN A 543 -1.70 24.91 4.23
C GLN A 543 -2.60 24.27 5.28
N LEU A 544 -2.68 24.89 6.45
CA LEU A 544 -3.63 24.56 7.51
C LEU A 544 -4.09 25.87 8.15
N ARG A 545 -5.41 26.03 8.28
CA ARG A 545 -6.02 27.22 8.88
C ARG A 545 -7.10 26.82 9.88
N GLY A 546 -7.05 27.37 11.08
CA GLY A 546 -8.09 27.22 12.08
C GLY A 546 -9.32 28.06 11.71
N LEU A 547 -10.50 27.43 11.70
CA LEU A 547 -11.77 28.10 11.45
C LEU A 547 -12.59 28.28 12.74
N TYR A 548 -12.48 27.36 13.69
CA TYR A 548 -13.20 27.44 14.97
C TYR A 548 -12.48 26.64 16.07
N GLY A 549 -12.46 27.18 17.29
CA GLY A 549 -11.94 26.52 18.49
C GLY A 549 -10.42 26.52 18.68
N TRP A 550 -9.66 27.06 17.73
CA TRP A 550 -8.19 27.18 17.81
C TRP A 550 -7.75 28.50 18.48
N GLU A 551 -6.54 28.52 19.05
CA GLU A 551 -6.01 29.71 19.74
C GLU A 551 -5.81 30.88 18.78
N VAL A 552 -5.24 30.59 17.61
CA VAL A 552 -5.08 31.51 16.49
C VAL A 552 -5.45 30.80 15.18
N PRO A 553 -5.94 31.53 14.17
CA PRO A 553 -6.35 30.93 12.91
C PRO A 553 -5.16 30.50 12.04
N ASP A 554 -4.03 31.20 12.11
CA ASP A 554 -2.85 30.90 11.29
C ASP A 554 -2.00 29.82 11.97
N ALA A 555 -1.68 28.77 11.23
CA ALA A 555 -0.86 27.68 11.71
C ALA A 555 0.62 28.12 11.80
N GLU A 556 1.30 27.69 12.86
CA GLU A 556 2.75 27.83 12.96
C GLU A 556 3.44 26.82 12.05
N GLU A 557 4.63 27.15 11.55
CA GLU A 557 5.47 26.20 10.82
C GLU A 557 6.38 25.43 11.77
N VAL A 558 6.33 24.09 11.71
CA VAL A 558 7.14 23.21 12.56
C VAL A 558 8.10 22.40 11.71
N ARG A 559 9.37 22.33 12.14
CA ARG A 559 10.42 21.57 11.46
C ARG A 559 10.39 20.09 11.82
N ALA A 560 10.63 19.25 10.82
CA ALA A 560 10.83 17.82 10.89
C ALA A 560 12.19 17.48 10.24
N PRO A 561 13.31 17.62 10.98
CA PRO A 561 14.67 17.55 10.41
C PRO A 561 15.05 16.19 9.84
N GLN A 562 14.44 15.08 10.29
CA GLN A 562 14.69 13.76 9.70
C GLN A 562 13.90 13.51 8.39
N GLY A 563 13.12 14.48 7.92
CA GLY A 563 12.41 14.40 6.65
C GLY A 563 11.36 13.29 6.59
N THR A 564 11.16 12.79 5.37
CA THR A 564 10.22 11.73 5.00
C THR A 564 10.82 10.90 3.86
N ALA A 565 10.10 9.88 3.39
CA ALA A 565 10.48 9.13 2.19
C ALA A 565 10.56 9.96 0.89
N PHE A 566 10.08 11.22 0.89
CA PHE A 566 10.02 12.11 -0.27
C PHE A 566 10.99 13.28 -0.20
N THR A 567 11.48 13.63 0.99
CA THR A 567 12.32 14.82 1.19
C THR A 567 13.26 14.62 2.35
N ARG A 568 14.50 15.13 2.21
CA ARG A 568 15.55 14.97 3.23
C ARG A 568 15.26 15.68 4.56
N TRP A 569 14.51 16.77 4.52
CA TRP A 569 13.96 17.47 5.69
C TRP A 569 12.59 18.00 5.32
N ALA A 570 11.72 18.15 6.31
CA ALA A 570 10.36 18.62 6.08
C ALA A 570 9.97 19.75 7.04
N VAL A 571 8.93 20.48 6.65
CA VAL A 571 8.14 21.38 7.48
C VAL A 571 6.67 21.01 7.37
N LEU A 572 5.91 21.28 8.42
CA LEU A 572 4.47 21.04 8.46
C LEU A 572 3.78 22.17 9.25
N PRO A 573 2.59 22.62 8.80
CA PRO A 573 1.82 23.59 9.54
C PRO A 573 1.13 22.93 10.74
N ARG A 574 1.05 23.62 11.88
CA ARG A 574 0.44 23.13 13.12
C ARG A 574 -0.48 24.17 13.75
N LEU A 575 -1.66 23.74 14.15
CA LEU A 575 -2.58 24.50 15.01
C LEU A 575 -2.50 23.98 16.43
N SER A 576 -2.70 24.88 17.40
CA SER A 576 -2.77 24.56 18.82
C SER A 576 -3.96 25.27 19.46
N THR A 577 -4.54 24.64 20.49
CA THR A 577 -5.48 25.31 21.39
C THR A 577 -4.73 25.96 22.55
N ALA A 578 -5.38 26.96 23.17
CA ALA A 578 -5.04 27.36 24.53
C ALA A 578 -5.21 26.17 25.50
N PRO A 579 -4.59 26.19 26.69
CA PRO A 579 -4.80 25.15 27.70
C PRO A 579 -6.30 25.02 28.04
N SER A 580 -6.83 23.81 27.99
CA SER A 580 -8.25 23.53 28.22
C SER A 580 -8.65 23.79 29.67
N GLY A 581 -9.85 24.36 29.88
CA GLY A 581 -10.52 24.43 31.18
C GLY A 581 -11.12 23.08 31.64
N GLY A 582 -11.00 22.05 30.81
CA GLY A 582 -11.64 20.74 30.93
C GLY A 582 -12.89 20.61 30.05
N GLY A 583 -13.38 19.38 29.87
CA GLY A 583 -14.66 19.11 29.21
C GLY A 583 -14.56 18.74 27.74
N THR A 584 -15.38 19.38 26.90
CA THR A 584 -15.49 19.09 25.45
C THR A 584 -14.98 20.25 24.61
N ALA A 585 -14.21 19.95 23.57
CA ALA A 585 -13.80 20.90 22.54
C ALA A 585 -14.31 20.48 21.16
N VAL A 586 -14.82 21.45 20.40
CA VAL A 586 -15.12 21.30 18.97
C VAL A 586 -14.12 22.18 18.22
N LEU A 587 -13.36 21.56 17.32
CA LEU A 587 -12.24 22.18 16.61
C LEU A 587 -12.45 21.98 15.11
N VAL A 588 -12.37 23.05 14.33
CA VAL A 588 -12.61 23.02 12.89
C VAL A 588 -11.44 23.68 12.18
N ALA A 589 -10.85 23.00 11.22
CA ALA A 589 -9.76 23.51 10.41
C ALA A 589 -9.98 23.22 8.93
N LEU A 590 -9.40 24.06 8.08
CA LEU A 590 -9.28 23.82 6.66
C LEU A 590 -7.83 23.46 6.35
N ALA A 591 -7.62 22.35 5.64
CA ALA A 591 -6.31 21.95 5.14
C ALA A 591 -6.31 21.89 3.61
N SER A 592 -5.13 22.03 3.02
CA SER A 592 -4.91 21.78 1.60
C SER A 592 -3.45 21.37 1.39
N LEU A 593 -3.26 20.39 0.52
CA LEU A 593 -1.98 20.07 -0.10
C LEU A 593 -2.14 20.38 -1.58
N THR A 594 -1.20 21.03 -2.26
CA THR A 594 -1.30 21.21 -3.71
C THR A 594 0.06 21.45 -4.35
N ALA A 595 0.25 20.96 -5.57
CA ALA A 595 1.39 21.29 -6.42
C ALA A 595 1.03 22.33 -7.50
N GLY A 596 -0.14 22.96 -7.41
CA GLY A 596 -0.57 24.02 -8.31
C GLY A 596 0.28 25.28 -8.15
N PRO A 597 0.60 25.99 -9.26
CA PRO A 597 1.49 27.16 -9.24
C PRO A 597 0.92 28.33 -8.41
N ASP A 598 -0.42 28.44 -8.33
CA ASP A 598 -1.14 29.45 -7.56
C ASP A 598 -1.84 28.81 -6.36
N ALA A 599 -1.04 28.38 -5.37
CA ALA A 599 -1.56 27.84 -4.11
C ALA A 599 -2.23 28.95 -3.26
N ALA A 600 -3.38 29.46 -3.72
CA ALA A 600 -4.12 30.55 -3.08
C ALA A 600 -4.30 30.32 -1.56
N PRO A 601 -4.19 31.36 -0.72
CA PRO A 601 -4.35 31.21 0.72
C PRO A 601 -5.72 30.64 1.11
N LEU A 602 -5.77 29.88 2.21
CA LEU A 602 -7.04 29.36 2.76
C LEU A 602 -7.95 30.42 3.39
N ALA A 603 -7.46 31.65 3.58
CA ALA A 603 -8.25 32.74 4.14
C ALA A 603 -9.44 33.08 3.23
N GLY A 604 -10.64 33.10 3.79
CA GLY A 604 -11.88 33.42 3.06
C GLY A 604 -12.43 32.29 2.18
N VAL A 605 -11.80 31.10 2.13
CA VAL A 605 -12.32 29.95 1.36
C VAL A 605 -13.59 29.39 1.99
N ALA A 606 -13.61 29.30 3.32
CA ALA A 606 -14.74 28.79 4.08
C ALA A 606 -14.82 29.47 5.45
N GLU A 607 -16.04 29.65 5.96
CA GLU A 607 -16.29 30.26 7.26
C GLU A 607 -17.24 29.40 8.09
N VAL A 608 -17.00 29.32 9.41
CA VAL A 608 -17.94 28.66 10.34
C VAL A 608 -19.05 29.64 10.66
N VAL A 609 -20.25 29.38 10.15
CA VAL A 609 -21.43 30.22 10.38
C VAL A 609 -22.20 29.83 11.64
N ARG A 610 -21.98 28.59 12.11
CA ARG A 610 -22.53 28.08 13.37
C ARG A 610 -21.60 27.04 13.96
N GLY A 611 -21.19 27.23 15.21
CA GLY A 611 -20.49 26.22 16.01
C GLY A 611 -21.06 26.20 17.43
N SER A 612 -21.34 25.02 17.98
CA SER A 612 -21.74 24.90 19.38
C SER A 612 -21.10 23.69 20.05
N ALA A 613 -20.43 23.92 21.19
CA ALA A 613 -19.80 22.87 22.00
C ALA A 613 -20.75 22.22 23.01
N GLU A 614 -21.90 22.83 23.29
CA GLU A 614 -22.82 22.37 24.34
C GLU A 614 -24.29 22.53 23.88
N ARG A 615 -24.91 21.41 23.47
CA ARG A 615 -26.37 21.31 23.38
C ARG A 615 -26.81 19.96 23.93
N ALA A 616 -28.04 19.93 24.45
CA ALA A 616 -28.69 18.71 24.91
C ALA A 616 -28.73 17.62 23.82
N ASP A 617 -28.81 18.03 22.54
CA ASP A 617 -28.97 17.12 21.39
C ASP A 617 -27.65 16.77 20.67
N GLY A 618 -26.52 17.35 21.08
CA GLY A 618 -25.19 17.14 20.47
C GLY A 618 -24.57 18.38 19.81
N GLU A 619 -23.34 18.23 19.32
CA GLU A 619 -22.55 19.32 18.75
C GLU A 619 -22.73 19.42 17.23
N VAL A 620 -22.93 20.63 16.73
CA VAL A 620 -23.15 20.91 15.30
C VAL A 620 -22.20 22.01 14.84
N VAL A 621 -21.61 21.78 13.67
CA VAL A 621 -20.81 22.76 12.92
C VAL A 621 -21.46 22.96 11.55
N GLU A 622 -21.71 24.21 11.18
CA GLU A 622 -22.12 24.61 9.83
C GLU A 622 -21.02 25.50 9.24
N VAL A 623 -20.52 25.11 8.06
CA VAL A 623 -19.45 25.78 7.35
C VAL A 623 -19.96 26.22 5.98
N ARG A 624 -19.90 27.51 5.70
CA ARG A 624 -20.25 28.09 4.41
C ARG A 624 -19.01 28.19 3.52
N TRP A 625 -19.11 27.72 2.28
CA TRP A 625 -18.07 27.83 1.27
C TRP A 625 -18.24 29.13 0.47
N ALA A 626 -17.19 29.92 0.34
CA ALA A 626 -17.27 31.22 -0.33
C ALA A 626 -17.43 31.11 -1.85
N ALA A 627 -16.96 30.00 -2.44
CA ALA A 627 -16.96 29.81 -3.89
C ALA A 627 -18.38 29.79 -4.50
N ASP A 628 -19.35 29.22 -3.77
CA ASP A 628 -20.71 28.99 -4.27
C ASP A 628 -21.81 29.20 -3.23
N GLY A 629 -21.46 29.59 -1.99
CA GLY A 629 -22.43 29.79 -0.92
C GLY A 629 -22.92 28.52 -0.22
N SER A 630 -22.54 27.34 -0.74
CA SER A 630 -22.96 26.05 -0.21
C SER A 630 -22.56 25.88 1.26
N VAL A 631 -23.36 25.11 2.00
CA VAL A 631 -23.16 24.86 3.42
C VAL A 631 -22.91 23.38 3.68
N THR A 632 -21.76 23.07 4.28
CA THR A 632 -21.49 21.78 4.89
C THR A 632 -21.93 21.80 6.34
N ARG A 633 -22.83 20.90 6.73
CA ARG A 633 -23.25 20.66 8.11
C ARG A 633 -22.66 19.36 8.61
N ILE A 634 -21.98 19.41 9.75
CA ILE A 634 -21.44 18.25 10.45
C ILE A 634 -22.08 18.21 11.83
N ALA A 635 -22.77 17.11 12.15
CA ALA A 635 -23.37 16.91 13.46
C ALA A 635 -22.80 15.65 14.13
N PHE A 636 -22.47 15.80 15.41
CA PHE A 636 -22.12 14.72 16.31
C PHE A 636 -23.29 14.54 17.29
N THR A 637 -23.84 13.33 17.38
CA THR A 637 -24.91 13.07 18.37
C THR A 637 -24.36 13.21 19.79
N ALA A 638 -25.20 13.66 20.72
CA ALA A 638 -24.87 13.61 22.13
C ALA A 638 -24.47 12.18 22.58
N GLY A 639 -23.43 12.08 23.40
CA GLY A 639 -22.96 10.79 23.91
C GLY A 639 -21.47 10.78 24.27
N ALA A 640 -21.06 9.68 24.92
CA ALA A 640 -19.66 9.37 25.18
C ALA A 640 -18.92 8.99 23.88
N CYS A 641 -17.71 8.43 23.97
CA CYS A 641 -16.71 8.34 22.89
C CYS A 641 -17.09 7.89 21.47
N ALA A 642 -18.25 7.27 21.26
CA ALA A 642 -18.73 6.83 19.96
C ALA A 642 -20.03 7.57 19.58
N PRO A 643 -19.95 8.83 19.10
CA PRO A 643 -21.12 9.54 18.63
C PRO A 643 -21.57 9.01 17.26
N GLY A 644 -22.86 9.07 16.97
CA GLY A 644 -23.35 9.07 15.60
C GLY A 644 -22.87 10.33 14.88
N VAL A 645 -22.55 10.22 13.60
CA VAL A 645 -22.11 11.34 12.76
C VAL A 645 -23.06 11.47 11.58
N SER A 646 -23.54 12.69 11.33
CA SER A 646 -24.21 13.02 10.08
C SER A 646 -23.51 14.19 9.40
N VAL A 647 -23.30 14.07 8.09
CA VAL A 647 -22.70 15.09 7.25
C VAL A 647 -23.63 15.35 6.08
N THR A 648 -24.03 16.61 5.90
CA THR A 648 -24.80 17.04 4.73
C THR A 648 -24.09 18.21 4.06
N HIS A 649 -24.24 18.31 2.74
CA HIS A 649 -23.77 19.44 1.95
C HIS A 649 -24.92 19.90 1.07
N ALA A 650 -25.28 21.17 1.17
CA ALA A 650 -26.39 21.77 0.44
C ALA A 650 -25.95 23.08 -0.22
N PRO A 651 -26.44 23.41 -1.42
CA PRO A 651 -26.16 24.67 -2.09
C PRO A 651 -26.73 25.88 -1.34
#